data_AF-A0A6N6LNY9-F1
#
_entry.id   AF-A0A6N6LNY9-F1
#
_cell.length_a   1.000
_cell.length_b   1.000
_cell.length_c   1.000
_cell.angle_alpha   90.00
_cell.angle_beta   90.00
_cell.angle_gamma   90.00
#
_symmetry.space_group_name_H-M   'P 1'
#
loop_
_entity.id
_entity.type
_entity.pdbx_description
1 polymer ?
#
loop_
_entity_poly.entity_id
_entity_poly.type
_entity_poly.pdbx_seq_one_letter_code
_entity_poly.pdbx_strand_id
1 'polypeptide(L)'
;MQLTNLQEQMVDNIFGYYNPQNKSIVEFKSPTGSGKTLMASSLIARLIESGDRFIFIIATPSSADLPKAFESKLNRYKIGFNAHFEVEYIKSPSSSKNDKSESIPMIKPERNKVYIFGKASFGKNRILSEYGIIDDFIKSSKQSGYKIIYIRDEAHIGTDKVDSKSDNNFEKLLNTSAHFILKMTATPSFENGTHQVTMSEKDLNNETLNDGKFLLKTSFESILDNDVNDNEVLETSIKKFKDIQQEYKNAKIGVNPAMLIQVDNEPSDMEKKKAYRKELENIKKALNVANLSWIQYFGDDKDSNRVYKDNFNLENITKNNNDIDVIIFKIGPATGWDIPRACMLVQLRNVSSTKLNTQTIGRIKRNPYPNLEKNEVTDKYYLFSNFSDNEVVQYQYKVRDRFKDEKFLRIEVSNAEDLKASENIRAFKEKVQEYLSCESNKIMQRINARFVNGVYKKIAMNVGTNVIYSNITNAFVFLKEYKKLINTNKFLYDNIADSVKEFAKKNKKQSEFVMTILLDELRTDLNSLLKQTRKISPKYEIKEESYNPLEYREIYSKEEGEKINKEYLFDIKSKNGNRQILDSKPERIIYDKLFDSEAIKIWAKNLTTSNIYGEYLDDENSIKRSYFDFIVLFENGVYLYIEVKSNEKDIDSNKTKLLESAYDDYFKNTKETLFEKKLVIMLCRVDSKKNYSKVFYNEKQFKEDLNKLDFEEQIKAISQN
;
A
#
# COMPACT_ATOMS: atom_id res chain seq x y z
N MET A 1 -1.25 -15.43 -5.29
CA MET A 1 -1.30 -14.00 -4.90
C MET A 1 -0.67 -13.20 -6.02
N GLN A 2 -1.30 -12.09 -6.39
CA GLN A 2 -0.80 -11.16 -7.40
C GLN A 2 -0.61 -9.81 -6.73
N LEU A 3 0.33 -9.01 -7.23
CA LEU A 3 0.45 -7.61 -6.83
C LEU A 3 -0.79 -6.84 -7.30
N THR A 4 -1.22 -5.88 -6.50
CA THR A 4 -2.14 -4.82 -6.93
C THR A 4 -1.42 -3.83 -7.84
N ASN A 5 -2.14 -3.00 -8.60
CA ASN A 5 -1.53 -1.99 -9.48
C ASN A 5 -0.61 -1.03 -8.73
N LEU A 6 -1.02 -0.53 -7.57
CA LEU A 6 -0.18 0.31 -6.72
C LEU A 6 1.12 -0.40 -6.31
N GLN A 7 1.03 -1.64 -5.83
CA GLN A 7 2.21 -2.44 -5.49
C GLN A 7 3.11 -2.70 -6.70
N GLU A 8 2.55 -2.96 -7.89
CA GLU A 8 3.29 -3.14 -9.14
C GLU A 8 4.09 -1.87 -9.47
N GLN A 9 3.43 -0.70 -9.43
CA GLN A 9 4.05 0.61 -9.62
C GLN A 9 5.18 0.87 -8.61
N MET A 10 4.98 0.52 -7.33
CA MET A 10 6.03 0.67 -6.32
C MET A 10 7.24 -0.22 -6.61
N VAL A 11 7.01 -1.47 -7.05
CA VAL A 11 8.10 -2.36 -7.49
C VAL A 11 8.80 -1.80 -8.73
N ASP A 12 8.05 -1.23 -9.70
CA ASP A 12 8.63 -0.62 -10.90
C ASP A 12 9.50 0.59 -10.55
N ASN A 13 9.03 1.44 -9.63
CA ASN A 13 9.79 2.59 -9.13
C ASN A 13 11.06 2.16 -8.41
N ILE A 14 11.01 1.13 -7.56
CA ILE A 14 12.19 0.59 -6.88
C ILE A 14 13.17 -0.01 -7.90
N PHE A 15 12.66 -0.83 -8.82
CA PHE A 15 13.46 -1.47 -9.86
C PHE A 15 14.10 -0.44 -10.79
N GLY A 16 13.46 0.69 -11.08
CA GLY A 16 14.01 1.75 -11.94
C GLY A 16 15.25 2.43 -11.42
N TYR A 17 15.51 2.36 -10.12
CA TYR A 17 16.77 2.84 -9.54
C TYR A 17 17.91 1.83 -9.67
N TYR A 18 17.64 0.59 -10.10
CA TYR A 18 18.68 -0.39 -10.37
C TYR A 18 19.50 0.03 -11.59
N ASN A 19 20.80 0.23 -11.37
CA ASN A 19 21.75 0.54 -12.44
C ASN A 19 22.85 -0.54 -12.47
N PRO A 20 23.03 -1.27 -13.59
CA PRO A 20 24.06 -2.30 -13.73
C PRO A 20 25.52 -1.87 -13.49
N GLN A 21 25.80 -0.56 -13.52
CA GLN A 21 27.16 -0.01 -13.42
C GLN A 21 27.39 0.74 -12.11
N ASN A 22 26.36 1.42 -11.61
CA ASN A 22 26.46 2.29 -10.44
C ASN A 22 25.70 1.71 -9.25
N LYS A 23 26.24 1.90 -8.06
CA LYS A 23 25.55 1.52 -6.83
C LYS A 23 24.34 2.43 -6.60
N SER A 24 23.22 1.82 -6.23
CA SER A 24 22.00 2.54 -5.82
C SER A 24 21.51 2.09 -4.45
N ILE A 25 20.98 3.04 -3.67
CA ILE A 25 20.33 2.77 -2.38
C ILE A 25 18.91 3.31 -2.44
N VAL A 26 17.93 2.46 -2.17
CA VAL A 26 16.51 2.81 -2.15
C VAL A 26 15.96 2.62 -0.74
N GLU A 27 15.39 3.67 -0.16
CA GLU A 27 14.58 3.63 1.04
C GLU A 27 13.11 3.53 0.65
N PHE A 28 12.51 2.39 0.95
CA PHE A 28 11.11 2.10 0.72
C PHE A 28 10.31 2.28 2.01
N LYS A 29 9.63 3.43 2.12
CA LYS A 29 8.69 3.73 3.20
C LYS A 29 7.33 3.13 2.87
N SER A 30 6.87 2.21 3.70
CA SER A 30 5.57 1.57 3.49
C SER A 30 4.91 1.12 4.80
N PRO A 31 3.59 1.33 4.97
CA PRO A 31 2.84 0.90 6.15
C PRO A 31 2.95 -0.61 6.41
N THR A 32 2.68 -1.03 7.63
CA THR A 32 2.59 -2.46 7.95
C THR A 32 1.30 -3.04 7.38
N GLY A 33 1.39 -4.22 6.75
CA GLY A 33 0.26 -4.84 6.04
C GLY A 33 0.18 -4.52 4.55
N SER A 34 1.03 -3.65 4.02
CA SER A 34 1.07 -3.26 2.60
C SER A 34 1.62 -4.33 1.63
N GLY A 35 2.13 -5.45 2.12
CA GLY A 35 2.73 -6.49 1.28
C GLY A 35 4.22 -6.29 0.94
N LYS A 36 5.02 -5.63 1.81
CA LYS A 36 6.48 -5.44 1.64
C LYS A 36 7.23 -6.69 1.15
N THR A 37 7.02 -7.84 1.79
CA THR A 37 7.66 -9.11 1.39
C THR A 37 7.22 -9.61 0.00
N LEU A 38 5.96 -9.39 -0.37
CA LEU A 38 5.44 -9.76 -1.70
C LEU A 38 6.09 -8.90 -2.79
N MET A 39 6.18 -7.59 -2.55
CA MET A 39 6.88 -6.64 -3.43
C MET A 39 8.38 -6.96 -3.54
N ALA A 40 9.05 -7.26 -2.43
CA ALA A 40 10.45 -7.69 -2.44
C ALA A 40 10.66 -8.97 -3.26
N SER A 41 9.76 -9.95 -3.14
CA SER A 41 9.81 -11.18 -3.96
C SER A 41 9.64 -10.89 -5.46
N SER A 42 8.79 -9.92 -5.82
CA SER A 42 8.61 -9.50 -7.22
C SER A 42 9.84 -8.76 -7.73
N LEU A 43 10.45 -7.90 -6.90
CA LEU A 43 11.69 -7.21 -7.25
C LEU A 43 12.83 -8.21 -7.54
N ILE A 44 12.97 -9.25 -6.71
CA ILE A 44 13.96 -10.32 -6.94
C ILE A 44 13.72 -10.98 -8.31
N ALA A 45 12.46 -11.32 -8.63
CA ALA A 45 12.11 -11.89 -9.93
C ALA A 45 12.50 -10.98 -11.10
N ARG A 46 12.14 -9.69 -11.03
CA ARG A 46 12.46 -8.70 -12.07
C ARG A 46 13.96 -8.45 -12.22
N LEU A 47 14.70 -8.44 -11.12
CA LEU A 47 16.17 -8.36 -11.16
C LEU A 47 16.74 -9.58 -11.88
N ILE A 48 16.33 -10.81 -11.53
CA ILE A 48 16.80 -12.03 -12.21
C ILE A 48 16.54 -11.99 -13.72
N GLU A 49 15.38 -11.46 -14.14
CA GLU A 49 15.02 -11.28 -15.55
C GLU A 49 15.90 -10.27 -16.31
N SER A 50 16.57 -9.35 -15.61
CA SER A 50 17.47 -8.38 -16.24
C SER A 50 18.74 -9.02 -16.85
N GLY A 51 18.99 -10.30 -16.58
CA GLY A 51 20.05 -11.10 -17.21
C GLY A 51 21.42 -11.04 -16.53
N ASP A 52 21.58 -10.19 -15.52
CA ASP A 52 22.78 -10.11 -14.69
C ASP A 52 22.95 -11.38 -13.80
N ARG A 53 24.15 -11.56 -13.23
CA ARG A 53 24.42 -12.65 -12.27
C ARG A 53 24.28 -12.11 -10.85
N PHE A 54 23.22 -12.49 -10.15
CA PHE A 54 22.94 -11.94 -8.82
C PHE A 54 23.24 -12.90 -7.69
N ILE A 55 23.49 -12.31 -6.52
CA ILE A 55 23.30 -12.94 -5.21
C ILE A 55 22.43 -12.01 -4.39
N PHE A 56 21.39 -12.56 -3.75
CA PHE A 56 20.49 -11.80 -2.91
C PHE A 56 20.78 -12.11 -1.44
N ILE A 57 21.02 -11.06 -0.66
CA ILE A 57 21.23 -11.15 0.78
C ILE A 57 20.06 -10.42 1.44
N ILE A 58 19.32 -11.12 2.29
CA ILE A 58 18.21 -10.55 3.05
C ILE A 58 18.57 -10.58 4.53
N ALA A 59 18.57 -9.42 5.18
CA ALA A 59 18.70 -9.32 6.62
C ALA A 59 17.36 -8.98 7.26
N THR A 60 16.90 -9.84 8.18
CA THR A 60 15.65 -9.67 8.94
C THR A 60 15.94 -9.74 10.45
N PRO A 61 15.13 -9.15 11.33
CA PRO A 61 15.30 -9.30 12.77
C PRO A 61 15.34 -10.78 13.22
N SER A 62 16.23 -11.12 14.16
CA SER A 62 16.53 -12.50 14.58
C SER A 62 15.57 -13.13 15.59
N SER A 63 14.48 -12.48 15.95
CA SER A 63 13.59 -13.02 16.97
C SER A 63 12.71 -14.16 16.43
N ALA A 64 12.73 -15.29 17.15
CA ALA A 64 11.98 -16.51 16.85
C ALA A 64 12.11 -16.96 15.37
N ASP A 65 11.02 -17.44 14.77
CA ASP A 65 11.01 -18.01 13.42
C ASP A 65 10.87 -16.96 12.29
N LEU A 66 11.18 -15.68 12.53
CA LEU A 66 11.08 -14.62 11.52
C LEU A 66 11.81 -14.94 10.21
N PRO A 67 13.09 -15.33 10.23
CA PRO A 67 13.80 -15.71 9.01
C PRO A 67 13.13 -16.87 8.26
N LYS A 68 12.67 -17.90 8.97
CA LYS A 68 11.96 -19.05 8.38
C LYS A 68 10.60 -18.66 7.81
N ALA A 69 9.89 -17.74 8.47
CA ALA A 69 8.62 -17.22 7.96
C ALA A 69 8.84 -16.39 6.68
N PHE A 70 9.94 -15.64 6.61
CA PHE A 70 10.33 -14.92 5.40
C PHE A 70 10.68 -15.88 4.26
N GLU A 71 11.45 -16.93 4.55
CA GLU A 71 11.78 -18.01 3.61
C GLU A 71 10.52 -18.68 3.06
N SER A 72 9.60 -19.09 3.93
CA SER A 72 8.32 -19.72 3.56
C SER A 72 7.48 -18.81 2.67
N LYS A 73 7.42 -17.51 2.99
CA LYS A 73 6.74 -16.49 2.17
C LYS A 73 7.37 -16.35 0.79
N LEU A 74 8.71 -16.23 0.69
CA LEU A 74 9.37 -16.15 -0.61
C LEU A 74 9.17 -17.41 -1.45
N ASN A 75 9.27 -18.60 -0.84
CA ASN A 75 9.03 -19.86 -1.53
C ASN A 75 7.59 -19.97 -2.06
N ARG A 76 6.60 -19.41 -1.34
CA ARG A 76 5.22 -19.31 -1.82
C ARG A 76 5.05 -18.27 -2.93
N TYR A 77 5.66 -17.09 -2.78
CA TYR A 77 5.45 -15.96 -3.68
C TYR A 77 6.16 -16.13 -5.02
N LYS A 78 7.36 -16.73 -5.05
CA LYS A 78 8.12 -16.96 -6.28
C LYS A 78 7.35 -17.79 -7.31
N ILE A 79 6.48 -18.70 -6.87
CA ILE A 79 5.58 -19.49 -7.74
C ILE A 79 4.62 -18.57 -8.50
N GLY A 80 4.07 -17.55 -7.83
CA GLY A 80 3.16 -16.58 -8.44
C GLY A 80 3.81 -15.81 -9.58
N PHE A 81 5.09 -15.45 -9.38
CA PHE A 81 5.92 -14.72 -10.35
C PHE A 81 6.61 -15.63 -11.38
N ASN A 82 6.42 -16.94 -11.32
CA ASN A 82 7.15 -17.91 -12.14
C ASN A 82 8.68 -17.73 -12.07
N ALA A 83 9.17 -17.32 -10.90
CA ALA A 83 10.58 -17.07 -10.67
C ALA A 83 11.26 -18.33 -10.14
N HIS A 84 12.34 -18.73 -10.80
CA HIS A 84 13.13 -19.90 -10.43
C HIS A 84 14.40 -19.48 -9.70
N PHE A 85 14.27 -19.35 -8.38
CA PHE A 85 15.42 -19.16 -7.49
C PHE A 85 15.28 -20.00 -6.22
N GLU A 86 16.42 -20.40 -5.68
CA GLU A 86 16.52 -21.05 -4.40
C GLU A 86 16.52 -19.99 -3.29
N VAL A 87 15.87 -20.32 -2.17
CA VAL A 87 15.83 -19.50 -0.97
C VAL A 87 16.35 -20.37 0.15
N GLU A 88 17.36 -19.89 0.86
CA GLU A 88 17.99 -20.60 1.96
C GLU A 88 18.09 -19.68 3.18
N TYR A 89 17.49 -20.10 4.30
CA TYR A 89 17.76 -19.49 5.59
C TYR A 89 19.05 -20.05 6.21
N ILE A 90 20.06 -19.18 6.36
CA ILE A 90 21.33 -19.52 7.01
C ILE A 90 21.20 -19.27 8.52
N LYS A 91 21.02 -20.36 9.28
CA LYS A 91 21.04 -20.33 10.74
C LYS A 91 22.50 -20.27 11.23
N SER A 92 22.83 -19.27 12.05
CA SER A 92 24.13 -19.26 12.72
C SER A 92 24.18 -20.39 13.75
N PRO A 93 25.23 -21.23 13.78
CA PRO A 93 25.42 -22.17 14.87
C PRO A 93 25.56 -21.39 16.19
N SER A 94 25.09 -21.98 17.29
CA SER A 94 25.22 -21.37 18.62
C SER A 94 26.66 -21.52 19.11
N SER A 95 27.20 -20.52 19.80
CA SER A 95 28.49 -20.61 20.49
C SER A 95 28.42 -21.43 21.79
N SER A 96 27.33 -22.17 22.03
CA SER A 96 27.15 -22.97 23.25
C SER A 96 27.99 -24.24 23.21
N LYS A 97 28.59 -24.59 24.36
CA LYS A 97 29.67 -25.61 24.47
C LYS A 97 29.26 -27.04 24.09
N ASN A 98 27.98 -27.31 23.82
CA ASN A 98 27.44 -28.66 23.57
C ASN A 98 27.23 -29.00 22.09
N ASP A 99 27.35 -28.05 21.16
CA ASP A 99 27.17 -28.27 19.71
C ASP A 99 28.53 -28.30 18.95
N LYS A 100 29.54 -28.97 19.51
CA LYS A 100 30.90 -29.03 18.93
C LYS A 100 31.06 -30.02 17.75
N SER A 101 29.99 -30.42 17.06
CA SER A 101 30.08 -31.36 15.94
C SER A 101 29.54 -30.87 14.59
N GLU A 102 29.06 -29.64 14.45
CA GLU A 102 28.64 -29.15 13.13
C GLU A 102 29.73 -28.30 12.48
N SER A 103 30.20 -28.79 11.34
CA SER A 103 31.16 -28.15 10.43
C SER A 103 30.94 -26.64 10.33
N ILE A 104 32.02 -25.86 10.36
CA ILE A 104 31.97 -24.42 10.05
C ILE A 104 31.19 -24.24 8.72
N PRO A 105 30.04 -23.56 8.72
CA PRO A 105 29.20 -23.48 7.53
C PRO A 105 29.93 -22.68 6.45
N MET A 106 30.34 -23.37 5.38
CA MET A 106 30.94 -22.73 4.20
C MET A 106 29.80 -22.27 3.29
N ILE A 107 29.47 -20.98 3.34
CA ILE A 107 28.46 -20.38 2.48
C ILE A 107 29.08 -20.17 1.09
N LYS A 108 28.58 -20.87 0.08
CA LYS A 108 29.06 -20.75 -1.30
C LYS A 108 28.17 -19.83 -2.12
N PRO A 109 28.74 -18.91 -2.93
CA PRO A 109 27.97 -18.04 -3.80
C PRO A 109 27.37 -18.79 -5.01
N GLU A 110 26.05 -18.80 -5.11
CA GLU A 110 25.30 -19.43 -6.21
C GLU A 110 24.48 -18.40 -6.98
N ARG A 111 24.40 -18.60 -8.31
CA ARG A 111 23.70 -17.67 -9.20
C ARG A 111 22.22 -17.58 -8.83
N ASN A 112 21.76 -16.35 -8.62
CA ASN A 112 20.38 -15.98 -8.34
C ASN A 112 19.80 -16.56 -7.03
N LYS A 113 20.65 -17.13 -6.16
CA LYS A 113 20.22 -17.67 -4.87
C LYS A 113 19.96 -16.56 -3.85
N VAL A 114 18.95 -16.76 -3.02
CA VAL A 114 18.54 -15.84 -1.96
C VAL A 114 18.96 -16.40 -0.61
N TYR A 115 19.88 -15.70 0.06
CA TYR A 115 20.38 -16.05 1.38
C TYR A 115 19.70 -15.15 2.42
N ILE A 116 18.99 -15.76 3.36
CA ILE A 116 18.31 -15.05 4.45
C ILE A 116 19.15 -15.20 5.71
N PHE A 117 19.41 -14.08 6.38
CA PHE A 117 20.12 -14.03 7.64
C PHE A 117 19.28 -13.31 8.70
N GLY A 118 19.36 -13.81 9.94
CA GLY A 118 18.93 -13.05 11.10
C GLY A 118 20.02 -12.05 11.51
N LYS A 119 19.67 -10.79 11.80
CA LYS A 119 20.61 -9.73 12.21
C LYS A 119 21.53 -10.13 13.39
N ALA A 120 21.01 -10.84 14.40
CA ALA A 120 21.78 -11.29 15.56
C ALA A 120 22.83 -12.38 15.24
N SER A 121 22.83 -12.94 14.02
CA SER A 121 23.88 -13.84 13.55
C SER A 121 25.23 -13.13 13.37
N PHE A 122 25.27 -11.80 13.40
CA PHE A 122 26.47 -11.00 13.12
C PHE A 122 27.06 -10.24 14.33
N GLY A 123 26.52 -10.43 15.53
CA GLY A 123 27.03 -9.79 16.76
C GLY A 123 28.35 -10.38 17.27
N LYS A 124 28.85 -9.86 18.41
CA LYS A 124 30.02 -10.41 19.13
C LYS A 124 29.80 -11.88 19.52
N ASN A 125 30.86 -12.71 19.52
CA ASN A 125 30.82 -14.14 19.86
C ASN A 125 29.94 -14.98 18.91
N ARG A 126 29.86 -14.58 17.63
CA ARG A 126 29.13 -15.29 16.57
C ARG A 126 30.07 -15.79 15.50
N ILE A 127 29.90 -17.06 15.11
CA ILE A 127 30.78 -17.78 14.19
C ILE A 127 30.88 -17.09 12.83
N LEU A 128 29.78 -16.59 12.28
CA LEU A 128 29.76 -15.94 10.96
C LEU A 128 30.62 -14.66 10.92
N SER A 129 30.69 -13.91 12.02
CA SER A 129 31.48 -12.68 12.13
C SER A 129 32.92 -12.95 12.57
N GLU A 130 33.14 -13.82 13.56
CA GLU A 130 34.47 -14.03 14.15
C GLU A 130 35.43 -14.80 13.23
N TYR A 131 34.90 -15.75 12.46
CA TYR A 131 35.70 -16.55 11.52
C TYR A 131 35.77 -15.93 10.12
N GLY A 132 35.26 -14.70 9.92
CA GLY A 132 35.32 -14.01 8.62
C GLY A 132 34.50 -14.64 7.50
N ILE A 133 33.58 -15.56 7.82
CA ILE A 133 32.81 -16.34 6.83
C ILE A 133 31.98 -15.42 5.93
N ILE A 134 31.37 -14.39 6.51
CA ILE A 134 30.55 -13.45 5.73
C ILE A 134 31.40 -12.55 4.83
N ASP A 135 32.58 -12.14 5.30
CA ASP A 135 33.56 -11.38 4.52
C ASP A 135 34.06 -12.19 3.32
N ASP A 136 34.39 -13.47 3.54
CA ASP A 136 34.86 -14.37 2.49
C ASP A 136 33.74 -14.72 1.50
N PHE A 137 32.51 -14.90 1.96
CA PHE A 137 31.33 -15.05 1.10
C PHE A 137 31.13 -13.83 0.20
N ILE A 138 31.22 -12.61 0.74
CA ILE A 138 31.05 -11.37 -0.03
C ILE A 138 32.21 -11.15 -1.01
N LYS A 139 33.45 -11.43 -0.60
CA LYS A 139 34.63 -11.35 -1.48
C LYS A 139 34.54 -12.36 -2.63
N SER A 140 34.25 -13.63 -2.32
CA SER A 140 34.11 -14.69 -3.33
C SER A 140 32.95 -14.43 -4.29
N SER A 141 31.85 -13.86 -3.81
CA SER A 141 30.73 -13.41 -4.63
C SER A 141 31.17 -12.40 -5.70
N LYS A 142 31.91 -11.37 -5.28
CA LYS A 142 32.45 -10.34 -6.19
C LYS A 142 33.47 -10.90 -7.17
N GLN A 143 34.40 -11.73 -6.70
CA GLN A 143 35.41 -12.37 -7.55
C GLN A 143 34.78 -13.29 -8.60
N SER A 144 33.65 -13.91 -8.29
CA SER A 144 32.88 -14.73 -9.22
C SER A 144 31.99 -13.92 -10.18
N GLY A 145 32.09 -12.58 -10.16
CA GLY A 145 31.34 -11.67 -11.01
C GLY A 145 29.87 -11.51 -10.64
N TYR A 146 29.47 -11.86 -9.40
CA TYR A 146 28.10 -11.66 -8.93
C TYR A 146 27.87 -10.22 -8.47
N LYS A 147 26.73 -9.66 -8.86
CA LYS A 147 26.18 -8.42 -8.31
C LYS A 147 25.40 -8.74 -7.04
N ILE A 148 25.81 -8.12 -5.93
CA ILE A 148 25.19 -8.34 -4.62
C ILE A 148 23.99 -7.40 -4.48
N ILE A 149 22.82 -7.95 -4.24
CA ILE A 149 21.59 -7.24 -3.91
C ILE A 149 21.32 -7.42 -2.43
N TYR A 150 21.27 -6.32 -1.68
CA TYR A 150 20.99 -6.35 -0.25
C TYR A 150 19.59 -5.82 0.05
N ILE A 151 18.75 -6.65 0.68
CA ILE A 151 17.42 -6.27 1.14
C ILE A 151 17.41 -6.26 2.67
N ARG A 152 17.18 -5.08 3.25
CA ARG A 152 17.14 -4.86 4.69
C ARG A 152 15.68 -4.70 5.14
N ASP A 153 15.18 -5.68 5.85
CA ASP A 153 13.84 -5.64 6.46
C ASP A 153 13.87 -4.95 7.83
N GLU A 154 12.79 -4.24 8.15
CA GLU A 154 12.66 -3.38 9.34
C GLU A 154 13.92 -2.52 9.59
N ALA A 155 14.27 -1.69 8.60
CA ALA A 155 15.51 -0.92 8.58
C ALA A 155 15.67 0.10 9.74
N HIS A 156 14.58 0.43 10.45
CA HIS A 156 14.61 1.27 11.65
C HIS A 156 15.14 0.54 12.91
N ILE A 157 15.13 -0.80 12.91
CA ILE A 157 15.63 -1.58 14.04
C ILE A 157 17.16 -1.64 13.96
N GLY A 158 17.82 -0.98 14.93
CA GLY A 158 19.28 -0.94 15.07
C GLY A 158 19.94 0.38 14.64
N THR A 159 19.17 1.45 14.40
CA THR A 159 19.72 2.80 14.10
C THR A 159 19.89 3.68 15.36
N ASP A 160 19.08 3.45 16.41
CA ASP A 160 18.91 4.44 17.50
C ASP A 160 19.88 4.30 18.68
N LYS A 161 20.92 3.46 18.56
CA LYS A 161 22.07 3.49 19.47
C LYS A 161 23.34 3.25 18.68
N VAL A 162 23.94 4.34 18.21
CA VAL A 162 25.34 4.37 17.79
C VAL A 162 26.20 4.26 19.06
N ASP A 163 26.21 3.07 19.68
CA ASP A 163 27.35 2.66 20.50
C ASP A 163 28.41 2.11 19.53
N SER A 164 29.37 2.98 19.27
CA SER A 164 30.31 3.03 18.17
C SER A 164 31.34 1.89 18.06
N LYS A 165 31.12 0.69 18.63
CA LYS A 165 32.18 -0.36 18.66
C LYS A 165 31.78 -1.83 18.49
N SER A 166 30.54 -2.23 18.22
CA SER A 166 30.26 -3.69 18.05
C SER A 166 29.28 -4.17 16.98
N ASP A 167 28.31 -3.36 16.54
CA ASP A 167 27.29 -3.83 15.57
C ASP A 167 27.58 -3.39 14.11
N ASN A 168 28.70 -2.71 13.88
CA ASN A 168 28.98 -1.98 12.65
C ASN A 168 29.66 -2.79 11.52
N ASN A 169 30.06 -4.06 11.70
CA ASN A 169 30.85 -4.72 10.64
C ASN A 169 30.01 -5.22 9.46
N PHE A 170 28.92 -5.95 9.73
CA PHE A 170 28.07 -6.53 8.67
C PHE A 170 27.33 -5.48 7.83
N GLU A 171 26.66 -4.52 8.49
CA GLU A 171 25.95 -3.45 7.78
C GLU A 171 26.91 -2.56 7.00
N LYS A 172 28.11 -2.25 7.52
CA LYS A 172 29.14 -1.50 6.78
C LYS A 172 29.68 -2.30 5.60
N LEU A 173 29.92 -3.59 5.78
CA LEU A 173 30.40 -4.49 4.74
C LEU A 173 29.41 -4.57 3.57
N LEU A 174 28.12 -4.77 3.86
CA LEU A 174 27.08 -4.77 2.82
C LEU A 174 26.83 -3.40 2.23
N ASN A 175 26.86 -2.33 3.03
CA ASN A 175 26.76 -0.98 2.51
C ASN A 175 27.91 -0.66 1.55
N THR A 176 29.11 -1.16 1.77
CA THR A 176 30.24 -0.93 0.84
C THR A 176 30.27 -1.93 -0.33
N SER A 177 29.67 -3.11 -0.16
CA SER A 177 29.81 -4.21 -1.12
C SER A 177 28.62 -4.50 -2.01
N ALA A 178 27.41 -4.11 -1.59
CA ALA A 178 26.21 -4.30 -2.38
C ALA A 178 26.15 -3.33 -3.56
N HIS A 179 25.69 -3.85 -4.69
CA HIS A 179 25.44 -3.08 -5.91
C HIS A 179 24.08 -2.40 -5.86
N PHE A 180 23.10 -3.01 -5.20
CA PHE A 180 21.80 -2.42 -4.96
C PHE A 180 21.35 -2.71 -3.53
N ILE A 181 20.86 -1.68 -2.83
CA ILE A 181 20.38 -1.79 -1.45
C ILE A 181 18.94 -1.34 -1.38
N LEU A 182 18.05 -2.22 -0.94
CA LEU A 182 16.67 -1.90 -0.61
C LEU A 182 16.49 -1.91 0.91
N LYS A 183 16.29 -0.73 1.51
CA LYS A 183 15.92 -0.58 2.92
C LYS A 183 14.39 -0.46 3.01
N MET A 184 13.71 -1.44 3.62
CA MET A 184 12.27 -1.42 3.81
C MET A 184 11.93 -1.08 5.26
N THR A 185 11.08 -0.07 5.49
CA THR A 185 10.68 0.32 6.85
C THR A 185 9.39 1.15 6.85
N ALA A 186 8.67 1.15 7.97
CA ALA A 186 7.59 2.12 8.19
C ALA A 186 8.12 3.51 8.61
N THR A 187 9.34 3.56 9.17
CA THR A 187 10.00 4.74 9.73
C THR A 187 11.41 4.89 9.12
N PRO A 188 11.54 5.55 7.96
CA PRO A 188 12.85 5.76 7.33
C PRO A 188 13.64 6.86 8.02
N SER A 189 14.98 6.76 8.00
CA SER A 189 15.91 7.78 8.49
C SER A 189 16.24 8.84 7.42
N PHE A 190 15.89 8.60 6.15
CA PHE A 190 16.05 9.54 5.02
C PHE A 190 17.45 10.15 4.94
N GLU A 191 18.45 9.30 4.88
CA GLU A 191 19.86 9.69 4.76
C GLU A 191 20.16 10.31 3.38
N ASN A 192 21.09 11.29 3.35
CA ASN A 192 21.57 11.90 2.10
C ASN A 192 22.18 10.84 1.15
N GLY A 193 21.84 10.91 -0.14
CA GLY A 193 22.32 9.97 -1.17
C GLY A 193 21.47 8.70 -1.34
N THR A 194 20.29 8.64 -0.72
CA THR A 194 19.31 7.56 -0.91
C THR A 194 18.15 7.99 -1.81
N HIS A 195 17.68 7.10 -2.68
CA HIS A 195 16.44 7.28 -3.41
C HIS A 195 15.26 6.90 -2.52
N GLN A 196 14.22 7.73 -2.51
CA GLN A 196 13.04 7.49 -1.68
C GLN A 196 11.86 7.04 -2.53
N VAL A 197 11.26 5.93 -2.14
CA VAL A 197 9.96 5.45 -2.63
C VAL A 197 9.05 5.37 -1.41
N THR A 198 7.93 6.09 -1.44
CA THR A 198 6.99 6.14 -0.31
C THR A 198 5.61 5.74 -0.78
N MET A 199 4.94 4.96 0.05
CA MET A 199 3.52 4.65 -0.06
C MET A 199 2.86 5.01 1.27
N SER A 200 1.73 5.72 1.21
CA SER A 200 0.96 6.10 2.40
C SER A 200 -0.14 5.08 2.71
N GLU A 201 -0.77 5.16 3.89
CA GLU A 201 -1.97 4.35 4.17
C GLU A 201 -3.16 4.76 3.31
N LYS A 202 -3.29 6.05 2.99
CA LYS A 202 -4.33 6.60 2.08
C LYS A 202 -4.25 5.94 0.71
N ASP A 203 -3.05 5.69 0.19
CA ASP A 203 -2.85 5.05 -1.12
C ASP A 203 -3.31 3.58 -1.11
N LEU A 204 -3.09 2.85 -0.01
CA LEU A 204 -3.40 1.42 0.10
C LEU A 204 -4.90 1.10 0.05
N ASN A 205 -5.73 2.10 0.34
CA ASN A 205 -7.18 2.03 0.33
C ASN A 205 -7.80 2.98 -0.69
N ASN A 206 -6.98 3.52 -1.60
CA ASN A 206 -7.45 4.34 -2.70
C ASN A 206 -7.98 3.43 -3.81
N GLU A 207 -9.30 3.43 -3.99
CA GLU A 207 -10.02 2.62 -4.98
C GLU A 207 -9.43 2.76 -6.40
N THR A 208 -9.03 3.97 -6.78
CA THR A 208 -8.48 4.26 -8.11
C THR A 208 -7.05 3.76 -8.26
N LEU A 209 -6.16 4.02 -7.29
CA LEU A 209 -4.76 3.58 -7.36
C LEU A 209 -4.62 2.06 -7.25
N ASN A 210 -5.58 1.43 -6.58
CA ASN A 210 -5.47 0.05 -6.17
C ASN A 210 -6.51 -0.89 -6.81
N ASP A 211 -7.14 -0.43 -7.90
CA ASP A 211 -8.06 -1.23 -8.73
C ASP A 211 -9.24 -1.84 -7.94
N GLY A 212 -9.92 -1.01 -7.16
CA GLY A 212 -11.05 -1.44 -6.31
C GLY A 212 -10.65 -2.28 -5.09
N LYS A 213 -9.35 -2.45 -4.82
CA LYS A 213 -8.84 -3.23 -3.69
C LYS A 213 -8.49 -2.34 -2.50
N PHE A 214 -8.75 -2.86 -1.31
CA PHE A 214 -8.51 -2.21 -0.03
C PHE A 214 -7.60 -3.13 0.78
N LEU A 215 -6.32 -2.79 0.90
CA LEU A 215 -5.37 -3.66 1.62
C LEU A 215 -5.57 -3.59 3.13
N LEU A 216 -5.97 -2.42 3.63
CA LEU A 216 -6.12 -2.16 5.04
C LEU A 216 -7.57 -1.83 5.40
N LYS A 217 -7.97 -2.27 6.57
CA LYS A 217 -9.21 -1.88 7.24
C LYS A 217 -9.17 -0.40 7.59
N THR A 218 -10.28 0.30 7.38
CA THR A 218 -10.39 1.75 7.66
C THR A 218 -11.22 2.09 8.88
N SER A 219 -12.08 1.18 9.34
CA SER A 219 -12.96 1.45 10.47
C SER A 219 -12.35 0.98 11.79
N PHE A 220 -12.02 1.92 12.66
CA PHE A 220 -11.41 1.63 13.96
C PHE A 220 -12.38 1.84 15.12
N GLU A 221 -12.50 0.85 15.99
CA GLU A 221 -13.17 0.95 17.29
C GLU A 221 -12.19 0.59 18.42
N SER A 222 -12.31 1.24 19.57
CA SER A 222 -11.42 0.99 20.69
C SER A 222 -12.05 1.30 22.03
N ILE A 223 -11.54 0.62 23.06
CA ILE A 223 -11.66 0.99 24.46
C ILE A 223 -10.24 1.14 24.98
N LEU A 224 -9.85 2.40 25.24
CA LEU A 224 -8.58 2.78 25.84
C LEU A 224 -8.90 3.46 27.17
N ASP A 225 -9.09 2.67 28.21
CA ASP A 225 -9.46 3.18 29.53
C ASP A 225 -8.47 2.67 30.58
N ASN A 226 -7.72 3.60 31.16
CA ASN A 226 -6.69 3.29 32.15
C ASN A 226 -7.27 3.03 33.55
N ASP A 227 -8.51 3.44 33.79
CA ASP A 227 -9.18 3.29 35.08
C ASP A 227 -9.88 1.92 35.18
N VAL A 228 -9.99 1.20 34.06
CA VAL A 228 -10.58 -0.14 33.96
C VAL A 228 -9.52 -1.21 34.26
N ASN A 229 -9.86 -2.18 35.10
CA ASN A 229 -8.97 -3.29 35.46
C ASN A 229 -8.88 -4.37 34.34
N ASP A 230 -7.88 -5.24 34.42
CA ASP A 230 -7.61 -6.26 33.38
C ASP A 230 -8.82 -7.19 33.13
N ASN A 231 -9.55 -7.57 34.19
CA ASN A 231 -10.71 -8.47 34.08
C ASN A 231 -11.86 -7.81 33.31
N GLU A 232 -12.17 -6.55 33.62
CA GLU A 232 -13.24 -5.80 32.94
C GLU A 232 -12.93 -5.59 31.45
N VAL A 233 -11.66 -5.29 31.10
CA VAL A 233 -11.23 -5.22 29.69
C VAL A 233 -11.39 -6.57 29.01
N LEU A 234 -10.96 -7.66 29.65
CA LEU A 234 -11.07 -9.01 29.12
C LEU A 234 -12.54 -9.43 28.92
N GLU A 235 -13.42 -9.22 29.90
CA GLU A 235 -14.83 -9.56 29.80
C GLU A 235 -15.54 -8.74 28.71
N THR A 236 -15.27 -7.44 28.65
CA THR A 236 -15.86 -6.54 27.64
C THR A 236 -15.38 -6.92 26.23
N SER A 237 -14.09 -7.23 26.07
CA SER A 237 -13.53 -7.66 24.78
C SER A 237 -14.12 -9.00 24.32
N ILE A 238 -14.25 -9.99 25.22
CA ILE A 238 -14.89 -11.28 24.93
C ILE A 238 -16.34 -11.09 24.48
N LYS A 239 -17.11 -10.25 25.17
CA LYS A 239 -18.50 -9.96 24.80
C LYS A 239 -18.59 -9.34 23.41
N LYS A 240 -17.83 -8.27 23.16
CA LYS A 240 -17.79 -7.61 21.85
C LYS A 240 -17.29 -8.56 20.75
N PHE A 241 -16.33 -9.43 21.04
CA PHE A 241 -15.83 -10.40 20.07
C PHE A 241 -16.91 -11.41 19.64
N LYS A 242 -17.76 -11.87 20.57
CA LYS A 242 -18.91 -12.71 20.22
C LYS A 242 -19.92 -11.98 19.34
N ASP A 243 -20.18 -10.69 19.60
CA ASP A 243 -21.05 -9.88 18.75
C ASP A 243 -20.48 -9.78 17.32
N ILE A 244 -19.17 -9.56 17.19
CA ILE A 244 -18.45 -9.53 15.91
C ILE A 244 -18.57 -10.88 15.18
N GLN A 245 -18.43 -12.02 15.88
CA GLN A 245 -18.64 -13.33 15.27
C GLN A 245 -20.05 -13.48 14.67
N GLN A 246 -21.08 -12.95 15.34
CA GLN A 246 -22.43 -12.95 14.80
C GLN A 246 -22.58 -12.00 13.60
N GLU A 247 -21.98 -10.81 13.63
CA GLU A 247 -21.96 -9.89 12.49
C GLU A 247 -21.38 -10.57 11.23
N TYR A 248 -20.23 -11.23 11.37
CA TYR A 248 -19.57 -11.96 10.28
C TYR A 248 -20.43 -13.11 9.74
N LYS A 249 -21.09 -13.85 10.64
CA LYS A 249 -21.97 -14.96 10.29
C LYS A 249 -23.22 -14.48 9.55
N ASN A 250 -23.85 -13.41 10.03
CA ASN A 250 -25.05 -12.81 9.43
C ASN A 250 -24.75 -12.26 8.03
N ALA A 251 -23.57 -11.67 7.84
CA ALA A 251 -23.10 -11.17 6.56
C ALA A 251 -22.58 -12.27 5.60
N LYS A 252 -22.53 -13.54 6.03
CA LYS A 252 -22.15 -14.71 5.20
C LYS A 252 -20.79 -14.58 4.48
N ILE A 253 -19.81 -14.00 5.17
CA ILE A 253 -18.53 -13.58 4.59
C ILE A 253 -17.58 -14.76 4.27
N GLY A 254 -17.81 -15.93 4.86
CA GLY A 254 -16.90 -17.09 4.74
C GLY A 254 -15.55 -16.89 5.44
N VAL A 255 -15.49 -15.93 6.37
CA VAL A 255 -14.33 -15.62 7.22
C VAL A 255 -14.76 -15.77 8.67
N ASN A 256 -13.97 -16.51 9.45
CA ASN A 256 -14.09 -16.62 10.90
C ASN A 256 -13.13 -15.59 11.52
N PRO A 257 -13.63 -14.53 12.19
CA PRO A 257 -12.76 -13.52 12.78
C PRO A 257 -11.88 -14.11 13.88
N ALA A 258 -10.71 -13.51 14.12
CA ALA A 258 -9.82 -13.86 15.23
C ALA A 258 -9.57 -12.68 16.18
N MET A 259 -9.39 -13.00 17.46
CA MET A 259 -8.92 -12.11 18.51
C MET A 259 -7.46 -12.43 18.87
N LEU A 260 -6.63 -11.41 18.99
CA LEU A 260 -5.25 -11.53 19.43
C LEU A 260 -5.14 -11.01 20.86
N ILE A 261 -4.53 -11.80 21.75
CA ILE A 261 -4.18 -11.37 23.11
C ILE A 261 -2.66 -11.32 23.21
N GLN A 262 -2.15 -10.12 23.47
CA GLN A 262 -0.74 -9.84 23.48
C GLN A 262 -0.18 -9.90 24.91
N VAL A 263 0.90 -10.67 25.11
CA VAL A 263 1.57 -10.82 26.43
C VAL A 263 3.09 -10.63 26.29
N ASP A 264 3.78 -10.15 27.30
CA ASP A 264 5.24 -10.01 27.31
C ASP A 264 5.96 -11.33 27.55
N ASN A 265 7.29 -11.29 27.43
CA ASN A 265 8.12 -12.34 28.01
C ASN A 265 7.89 -12.41 29.53
N GLU A 266 7.97 -13.62 30.05
CA GLU A 266 7.85 -13.85 31.48
C GLU A 266 8.90 -13.03 32.24
N PRO A 267 8.50 -12.22 33.25
CA PRO A 267 9.44 -11.42 34.02
C PRO A 267 10.46 -12.29 34.78
N SER A 268 11.68 -11.78 34.93
CA SER A 268 12.70 -12.41 35.79
C SER A 268 12.39 -12.23 37.28
N ASP A 269 11.74 -11.13 37.64
CA ASP A 269 11.32 -10.81 39.02
C ASP A 269 10.22 -11.77 39.50
N MET A 270 10.39 -12.34 40.70
CA MET A 270 9.54 -13.42 41.21
C MET A 270 8.09 -12.99 41.49
N GLU A 271 7.87 -11.76 42.00
CA GLU A 271 6.52 -11.26 42.28
C GLU A 271 5.78 -10.98 40.98
N LYS A 272 6.43 -10.27 40.04
CA LYS A 272 5.87 -10.00 38.71
C LYS A 272 5.62 -11.27 37.92
N LYS A 273 6.49 -12.27 38.05
CA LYS A 273 6.33 -13.61 37.44
C LYS A 273 5.08 -14.32 37.94
N LYS A 274 4.80 -14.25 39.25
CA LYS A 274 3.59 -14.85 39.84
C LYS A 274 2.33 -14.15 39.35
N ALA A 275 2.34 -12.82 39.28
CA ALA A 275 1.23 -12.04 38.73
C ALA A 275 0.98 -12.36 37.25
N TYR A 276 2.04 -12.39 36.44
CA TYR A 276 2.00 -12.76 35.02
C TYR A 276 1.36 -14.14 34.78
N ARG A 277 1.81 -15.18 35.51
CA ARG A 277 1.26 -16.54 35.39
C ARG A 277 -0.20 -16.61 35.82
N LYS A 278 -0.56 -15.94 36.92
CA LYS A 278 -1.94 -15.90 37.42
C LYS A 278 -2.86 -15.28 36.37
N GLU A 279 -2.43 -14.18 35.76
CA GLU A 279 -3.21 -13.49 34.74
C GLU A 279 -3.33 -14.31 33.45
N LEU A 280 -2.25 -14.96 33.00
CA LEU A 280 -2.29 -15.87 31.84
C LEU A 280 -3.31 -17.02 32.04
N GLU A 281 -3.36 -17.59 33.25
CA GLU A 281 -4.36 -18.62 33.60
C GLU A 281 -5.78 -18.05 33.71
N ASN A 282 -5.94 -16.82 34.21
CA ASN A 282 -7.23 -16.12 34.23
C ASN A 282 -7.77 -15.93 32.81
N ILE A 283 -6.92 -15.49 31.88
CA ILE A 283 -7.25 -15.34 30.45
C ILE A 283 -7.77 -16.67 29.90
N LYS A 284 -6.99 -17.76 30.05
CA LYS A 284 -7.38 -19.10 29.56
C LYS A 284 -8.71 -19.57 30.15
N LYS A 285 -8.93 -19.34 31.45
CA LYS A 285 -10.20 -19.69 32.12
C LYS A 285 -11.37 -18.89 31.58
N ALA A 286 -11.24 -17.59 31.43
CA ALA A 286 -12.30 -16.72 30.89
C ALA A 286 -12.69 -17.15 29.47
N LEU A 287 -11.70 -17.46 28.62
CA LEU A 287 -11.93 -17.96 27.27
C LEU A 287 -12.66 -19.31 27.25
N ASN A 288 -12.29 -20.24 28.15
CA ASN A 288 -12.99 -21.52 28.29
C ASN A 288 -14.43 -21.35 28.75
N VAL A 289 -14.68 -20.50 29.77
CA VAL A 289 -16.04 -20.19 30.24
C VAL A 289 -16.89 -19.55 29.14
N ALA A 290 -16.25 -18.74 28.30
CA ALA A 290 -16.91 -18.13 27.15
C ALA A 290 -17.13 -19.10 25.97
N ASN A 291 -16.68 -20.36 26.04
CA ASN A 291 -16.67 -21.32 24.93
C ASN A 291 -15.91 -20.82 23.69
N LEU A 292 -14.85 -20.02 23.90
CA LEU A 292 -13.96 -19.59 22.83
C LEU A 292 -12.77 -20.55 22.72
N SER A 293 -12.44 -20.89 21.49
CA SER A 293 -11.26 -21.69 21.22
C SER A 293 -10.01 -20.84 21.18
N TRP A 294 -8.96 -21.32 21.82
CA TRP A 294 -7.74 -20.55 21.96
C TRP A 294 -6.50 -21.41 21.79
N ILE A 295 -5.45 -20.75 21.31
CA ILE A 295 -4.09 -21.28 21.28
C ILE A 295 -3.15 -20.30 21.96
N GLN A 296 -2.07 -20.81 22.53
CA GLN A 296 -0.91 -20.08 23.01
C GLN A 296 0.26 -20.37 22.08
N TYR A 297 0.89 -19.34 21.52
CA TYR A 297 2.09 -19.48 20.70
C TYR A 297 3.23 -18.60 21.23
N PHE A 298 4.16 -19.22 21.94
CA PHE A 298 5.35 -18.59 22.51
C PHE A 298 6.65 -19.15 21.92
N GLY A 299 6.62 -19.53 20.63
CA GLY A 299 7.72 -20.22 19.96
C GLY A 299 7.57 -21.73 20.13
N ASP A 300 8.52 -22.37 20.80
CA ASP A 300 8.47 -23.81 21.11
C ASP A 300 7.46 -24.13 22.22
N ASP A 301 7.12 -23.14 23.06
CA ASP A 301 6.09 -23.26 24.09
C ASP A 301 4.70 -22.99 23.47
N LYS A 302 3.97 -24.08 23.21
CA LYS A 302 2.65 -24.09 22.57
C LYS A 302 1.63 -24.78 23.45
N ASP A 303 0.41 -24.25 23.44
CA ASP A 303 -0.71 -24.81 24.21
C ASP A 303 -2.04 -24.49 23.49
N SER A 304 -3.10 -25.26 23.77
CA SER A 304 -4.45 -24.93 23.32
C SER A 304 -5.53 -25.65 24.12
N ASN A 305 -6.75 -25.13 24.07
CA ASN A 305 -7.94 -25.84 24.56
C ASN A 305 -8.58 -26.77 23.51
N ARG A 306 -7.89 -27.02 22.39
CA ARG A 306 -8.34 -27.95 21.36
C ARG A 306 -7.77 -29.35 21.60
N VAL A 307 -8.41 -30.35 20.98
CA VAL A 307 -8.02 -31.77 21.11
C VAL A 307 -6.55 -32.01 20.74
N TYR A 308 -6.04 -31.26 19.77
CA TYR A 308 -4.66 -31.38 19.28
C TYR A 308 -3.62 -30.66 20.15
N LYS A 309 -4.00 -29.95 21.21
CA LYS A 309 -3.09 -29.23 22.15
C LYS A 309 -2.04 -28.37 21.43
N ASP A 310 -0.78 -28.76 21.48
CA ASP A 310 0.39 -28.07 20.93
C ASP A 310 0.66 -28.39 19.45
N ASN A 311 0.00 -29.43 18.91
CA ASN A 311 0.20 -29.90 17.55
C ASN A 311 -0.61 -29.09 16.52
N PHE A 312 -0.27 -27.81 16.38
CA PHE A 312 -0.84 -26.92 15.38
C PHE A 312 0.22 -26.18 14.55
N ASN A 313 -0.19 -25.79 13.35
CA ASN A 313 0.61 -25.00 12.42
C ASN A 313 -0.02 -23.61 12.22
N LEU A 314 0.80 -22.58 12.38
CA LEU A 314 0.46 -21.18 12.14
C LEU A 314 -0.14 -20.93 10.75
N GLU A 315 0.31 -21.64 9.71
CA GLU A 315 -0.27 -21.52 8.36
C GLU A 315 -1.74 -21.95 8.29
N ASN A 316 -2.13 -22.98 9.06
CA ASN A 316 -3.51 -23.43 9.12
C ASN A 316 -4.38 -22.42 9.87
N ILE A 317 -3.86 -21.83 10.94
CA ILE A 317 -4.57 -20.84 11.76
C ILE A 317 -4.82 -19.54 10.99
N THR A 318 -3.95 -19.19 10.04
CA THR A 318 -4.12 -18.02 9.16
C THR A 318 -5.32 -18.15 8.20
N LYS A 319 -5.77 -19.37 7.87
CA LYS A 319 -6.85 -19.58 6.88
C LYS A 319 -8.15 -18.91 7.34
N ASN A 320 -8.84 -18.27 6.39
CA ASN A 320 -10.06 -17.50 6.65
C ASN A 320 -11.15 -18.30 7.37
N ASN A 321 -11.27 -19.60 7.11
CA ASN A 321 -12.29 -20.47 7.70
C ASN A 321 -11.78 -21.29 8.89
N ASN A 322 -10.61 -20.97 9.45
CA ASN A 322 -10.09 -21.69 10.60
C ASN A 322 -10.99 -21.48 11.84
N ASP A 323 -11.07 -22.50 12.67
CA ASP A 323 -11.98 -22.60 13.81
C ASP A 323 -11.40 -22.03 15.11
N ILE A 324 -10.14 -21.58 15.13
CA ILE A 324 -9.54 -20.92 16.31
C ILE A 324 -10.05 -19.48 16.43
N ASP A 325 -10.60 -19.16 17.60
CA ASP A 325 -11.16 -17.85 17.89
C ASP A 325 -10.09 -16.88 18.41
N VAL A 326 -9.20 -17.35 19.29
CA VAL A 326 -8.28 -16.52 20.06
C VAL A 326 -6.84 -17.01 19.96
N ILE A 327 -5.90 -16.10 19.78
CA ILE A 327 -4.47 -16.40 19.77
C ILE A 327 -3.74 -15.55 20.81
N ILE A 328 -3.15 -16.23 21.79
CA ILE A 328 -2.32 -15.63 22.83
C ILE A 328 -0.86 -15.70 22.35
N PHE A 329 -0.18 -14.56 22.24
CA PHE A 329 1.17 -14.49 21.67
C PHE A 329 2.09 -13.53 22.41
N LYS A 330 3.40 -13.82 22.38
CA LYS A 330 4.43 -13.02 23.06
C LYS A 330 4.84 -11.76 22.29
N ILE A 331 5.14 -10.69 23.02
CA ILE A 331 5.71 -9.45 22.50
C ILE A 331 7.18 -9.65 22.21
N GLY A 332 7.51 -9.26 20.99
CA GLY A 332 8.82 -9.30 20.39
C GLY A 332 8.62 -9.37 18.88
N PRO A 333 9.69 -9.25 18.10
CA PRO A 333 9.59 -9.49 16.66
C PRO A 333 9.31 -11.00 16.37
N ALA A 334 9.14 -11.82 17.42
CA ALA A 334 8.98 -13.27 17.46
C ALA A 334 7.80 -13.88 16.68
N THR A 335 6.99 -13.09 16.01
CA THR A 335 5.99 -13.64 15.08
C THR A 335 5.82 -12.69 13.90
N GLY A 336 6.70 -12.70 12.89
CA GLY A 336 6.36 -12.15 11.56
C GLY A 336 5.29 -12.97 10.83
N TRP A 337 4.46 -13.64 11.62
CA TRP A 337 3.30 -14.38 11.25
C TRP A 337 2.18 -13.41 10.89
N ASP A 338 1.44 -13.78 9.86
CA ASP A 338 0.39 -12.97 9.26
C ASP A 338 -0.95 -13.64 9.49
N ILE A 339 -1.93 -12.91 10.02
CA ILE A 339 -3.28 -13.40 10.28
C ILE A 339 -4.32 -12.36 9.83
N PRO A 340 -4.65 -12.26 8.53
CA PRO A 340 -5.57 -11.24 8.02
C PRO A 340 -6.96 -11.28 8.65
N ARG A 341 -7.44 -12.47 9.05
CA ARG A 341 -8.75 -12.63 9.72
C ARG A 341 -8.78 -12.08 11.15
N ALA A 342 -7.64 -11.69 11.73
CA ALA A 342 -7.62 -11.02 13.02
C ALA A 342 -8.28 -9.65 12.91
N CYS A 343 -9.24 -9.38 13.78
CA CYS A 343 -9.96 -8.10 13.83
C CYS A 343 -9.81 -7.39 15.16
N MET A 344 -9.40 -8.08 16.22
CA MET A 344 -9.30 -7.51 17.57
C MET A 344 -7.94 -7.77 18.18
N LEU A 345 -7.39 -6.77 18.86
CA LEU A 345 -6.21 -6.87 19.70
C LEU A 345 -6.57 -6.48 21.14
N VAL A 346 -6.22 -7.33 22.09
CA VAL A 346 -6.41 -7.13 23.52
C VAL A 346 -5.04 -7.06 24.20
N GLN A 347 -4.83 -6.03 25.01
CA GLN A 347 -3.63 -5.81 25.79
C GLN A 347 -4.02 -5.53 27.25
N LEU A 348 -3.46 -6.29 28.18
CA LEU A 348 -3.77 -6.21 29.61
C LEU A 348 -2.51 -5.82 30.40
N ARG A 349 -2.66 -4.99 31.43
CA ARG A 349 -1.54 -4.36 32.16
C ARG A 349 -0.65 -5.36 32.88
N ASN A 350 -1.20 -6.42 33.46
CA ASN A 350 -0.42 -7.38 34.26
C ASN A 350 0.40 -8.37 33.41
N VAL A 351 0.11 -8.46 32.12
CA VAL A 351 0.83 -9.33 31.18
C VAL A 351 1.49 -8.55 30.05
N SER A 352 1.35 -7.24 29.99
CA SER A 352 1.96 -6.38 28.99
C SER A 352 2.48 -5.07 29.58
N SER A 353 3.75 -4.81 29.32
CA SER A 353 4.56 -3.67 29.77
C SER A 353 5.22 -2.91 28.62
N THR A 354 5.16 -3.44 27.41
CA THR A 354 5.70 -2.81 26.20
C THR A 354 4.67 -1.93 25.50
N LYS A 355 5.14 -0.75 25.04
CA LYS A 355 4.32 0.20 24.29
C LYS A 355 3.74 -0.44 23.03
N LEU A 356 2.45 -0.22 22.80
CA LEU A 356 1.80 -0.66 21.57
C LEU A 356 2.37 0.13 20.39
N ASN A 357 2.87 -0.58 19.36
CA ASN A 357 3.51 0.03 18.20
C ASN A 357 2.68 -0.17 16.91
N THR A 358 2.93 0.66 15.90
CA THR A 358 2.22 0.65 14.60
C THR A 358 2.32 -0.71 13.91
N GLN A 359 3.41 -1.45 14.12
CA GLN A 359 3.63 -2.75 13.52
C GLN A 359 2.61 -3.78 14.04
N THR A 360 2.28 -3.72 15.32
CA THR A 360 1.34 -4.64 15.97
C THR A 360 -0.10 -4.34 15.55
N ILE A 361 -0.50 -3.06 15.51
CA ILE A 361 -1.80 -2.66 14.94
C ILE A 361 -1.92 -3.08 13.47
N GLY A 362 -0.84 -2.91 12.69
CA GLY A 362 -0.79 -3.34 11.29
C GLY A 362 -1.04 -4.84 11.05
N ARG A 363 -1.08 -5.67 12.11
CA ARG A 363 -1.49 -7.09 12.02
C ARG A 363 -3.00 -7.25 11.96
N ILE A 364 -3.75 -6.47 12.73
CA ILE A 364 -5.23 -6.53 12.76
C ILE A 364 -5.89 -5.64 11.70
N LYS A 365 -5.13 -4.72 11.09
CA LYS A 365 -5.58 -3.83 10.01
C LYS A 365 -5.66 -4.49 8.64
N ARG A 366 -5.26 -5.74 8.43
CA ARG A 366 -5.24 -6.34 7.07
C ARG A 366 -6.65 -6.73 6.64
N ASN A 367 -7.06 -6.42 5.42
CA ASN A 367 -8.37 -6.80 4.92
C ASN A 367 -8.43 -8.33 4.65
N PRO A 368 -9.29 -9.10 5.36
CA PRO A 368 -9.44 -10.53 5.12
C PRO A 368 -10.44 -10.88 4.01
N TYR A 369 -11.18 -9.89 3.50
CA TYR A 369 -12.27 -10.12 2.57
C TYR A 369 -11.75 -10.68 1.24
N PRO A 370 -12.47 -11.61 0.59
CA PRO A 370 -12.09 -12.14 -0.71
C PRO A 370 -11.73 -11.03 -1.72
N ASN A 371 -10.69 -11.27 -2.51
CA ASN A 371 -10.15 -10.31 -3.49
C ASN A 371 -9.72 -8.95 -2.93
N LEU A 372 -9.71 -8.76 -1.62
CA LEU A 372 -9.48 -7.47 -0.95
C LEU A 372 -10.55 -6.41 -1.29
N GLU A 373 -11.78 -6.82 -1.61
CA GLU A 373 -12.89 -5.88 -1.82
C GLU A 373 -13.30 -5.20 -0.49
N LYS A 374 -14.02 -4.09 -0.59
CA LYS A 374 -14.54 -3.38 0.58
C LYS A 374 -15.76 -4.10 1.14
N ASN A 375 -15.81 -4.28 2.45
CA ASN A 375 -16.97 -4.83 3.14
C ASN A 375 -17.11 -4.19 4.51
N GLU A 376 -18.29 -3.67 4.83
CA GLU A 376 -18.53 -2.88 6.05
C GLU A 376 -18.28 -3.65 7.35
N VAL A 377 -18.42 -4.97 7.34
CA VAL A 377 -18.21 -5.81 8.53
C VAL A 377 -16.73 -6.13 8.70
N THR A 378 -16.05 -6.56 7.65
CA THR A 378 -14.61 -6.89 7.74
C THR A 378 -13.68 -5.70 7.76
N ASP A 379 -14.17 -4.52 7.37
CA ASP A 379 -13.42 -3.26 7.40
C ASP A 379 -13.24 -2.70 8.83
N LYS A 380 -13.86 -3.34 9.83
CA LYS A 380 -13.73 -2.97 11.24
C LYS A 380 -12.56 -3.68 11.93
N TYR A 381 -11.82 -2.95 12.75
CA TYR A 381 -10.83 -3.51 13.66
C TYR A 381 -10.87 -2.83 15.03
N TYR A 382 -10.43 -3.58 16.04
CA TYR A 382 -10.72 -3.29 17.44
C TYR A 382 -9.45 -3.32 18.31
N LEU A 383 -9.28 -2.33 19.17
CA LEU A 383 -8.22 -2.32 20.19
C LEU A 383 -8.81 -2.17 21.59
N PHE A 384 -8.55 -3.13 22.46
CA PHE A 384 -8.92 -3.11 23.87
C PHE A 384 -7.64 -3.07 24.71
N SER A 385 -7.43 -1.98 25.45
CA SER A 385 -6.23 -1.83 26.27
C SER A 385 -6.49 -0.94 27.48
N ASN A 386 -6.01 -1.34 28.65
CA ASN A 386 -5.91 -0.50 29.85
C ASN A 386 -4.46 -0.09 30.15
N PHE A 387 -3.60 -0.15 29.15
CA PHE A 387 -2.20 0.26 29.21
C PHE A 387 -2.06 1.74 28.79
N SER A 388 -1.56 2.57 29.70
CA SER A 388 -1.60 4.04 29.58
C SER A 388 -0.54 4.66 28.69
N ASP A 389 0.58 3.97 28.47
CA ASP A 389 1.80 4.48 27.82
C ASP A 389 1.96 4.00 26.37
N ASN A 390 0.85 3.96 25.63
CA ASN A 390 0.87 3.67 24.19
C ASN A 390 1.42 4.86 23.39
N GLU A 391 2.39 4.62 22.49
CA GLU A 391 2.84 5.61 21.47
C GLU A 391 1.73 5.96 20.47
N VAL A 392 0.69 5.14 20.46
CA VAL A 392 -0.43 5.25 19.55
C VAL A 392 -1.43 6.26 20.08
N VAL A 393 -1.75 7.24 19.23
CA VAL A 393 -2.71 8.28 19.54
C VAL A 393 -3.90 8.10 18.60
N GLN A 394 -5.06 8.01 19.23
CA GLN A 394 -6.34 7.98 18.54
C GLN A 394 -6.85 9.40 18.36
N TYR A 395 -7.24 9.71 17.13
CA TYR A 395 -7.92 10.94 16.76
C TYR A 395 -9.35 10.59 16.43
N GLN A 396 -10.30 11.15 17.17
CA GLN A 396 -11.72 11.07 16.83
C GLN A 396 -12.15 12.38 16.20
N TYR A 397 -12.60 12.29 14.96
CA TYR A 397 -13.10 13.40 14.19
C TYR A 397 -14.61 13.37 14.20
N LYS A 398 -15.22 14.52 14.46
CA LYS A 398 -16.67 14.70 14.45
C LYS A 398 -17.00 15.97 13.72
N VAL A 399 -17.89 15.90 12.73
CA VAL A 399 -18.43 17.11 12.10
C VAL A 399 -19.08 17.96 13.17
N ARG A 400 -18.65 19.23 13.27
CA ARG A 400 -19.18 20.17 14.26
C ARG A 400 -20.67 20.35 14.06
N ASP A 401 -21.42 20.41 15.17
CA ASP A 401 -22.88 20.48 15.12
C ASP A 401 -23.39 21.65 14.26
N ARG A 402 -22.72 22.81 14.32
CA ARG A 402 -23.06 23.99 13.50
C ARG A 402 -22.86 23.81 11.98
N PHE A 403 -22.15 22.76 11.56
CA PHE A 403 -21.81 22.50 10.16
C PHE A 403 -22.45 21.22 9.62
N LYS A 404 -23.27 20.50 10.42
CA LYS A 404 -23.89 19.23 9.99
C LYS A 404 -24.83 19.38 8.78
N ASP A 405 -25.54 20.51 8.73
CA ASP A 405 -26.52 20.79 7.68
C ASP A 405 -25.91 21.52 6.47
N GLU A 406 -24.65 21.94 6.59
CA GLU A 406 -23.92 22.59 5.51
C GLU A 406 -23.67 21.58 4.38
N LYS A 407 -23.81 22.06 3.16
CA LYS A 407 -23.71 21.24 1.95
C LYS A 407 -22.38 21.47 1.29
N PHE A 408 -21.86 20.41 0.68
CA PHE A 408 -20.71 20.41 -0.20
C PHE A 408 -21.13 19.88 -1.57
N LEU A 409 -20.36 20.25 -2.59
CA LEU A 409 -20.59 19.85 -3.97
C LEU A 409 -19.93 18.50 -4.29
N ARG A 410 -20.67 17.62 -4.94
CA ARG A 410 -20.19 16.37 -5.53
C ARG A 410 -20.42 16.42 -7.04
N ILE A 411 -19.46 15.92 -7.82
CA ILE A 411 -19.54 15.94 -9.28
C ILE A 411 -19.72 14.50 -9.76
N GLU A 412 -20.80 14.22 -10.50
CA GLU A 412 -21.14 12.89 -11.00
C GLU A 412 -21.24 12.87 -12.52
N VAL A 413 -20.95 11.72 -13.13
CA VAL A 413 -21.22 11.48 -14.55
C VAL A 413 -22.68 11.10 -14.74
N SER A 414 -23.50 12.09 -15.13
CA SER A 414 -24.96 11.96 -15.26
C SER A 414 -25.41 11.00 -16.38
N ASN A 415 -24.60 10.81 -17.42
CA ASN A 415 -24.93 9.99 -18.59
C ASN A 415 -24.10 8.70 -18.67
N ALA A 416 -23.72 8.13 -17.52
CA ALA A 416 -22.89 6.93 -17.43
C ALA A 416 -23.44 5.73 -18.24
N GLU A 417 -24.75 5.50 -18.19
CA GLU A 417 -25.40 4.41 -18.94
C GLU A 417 -25.42 4.70 -20.45
N ASP A 418 -25.72 5.94 -20.85
CA ASP A 418 -25.70 6.35 -22.26
C ASP A 418 -24.29 6.29 -22.85
N LEU A 419 -23.25 6.61 -22.06
CA LEU A 419 -21.85 6.48 -22.48
C LEU A 419 -21.47 5.04 -22.78
N LYS A 420 -21.99 4.09 -22.00
CA LYS A 420 -21.81 2.65 -22.26
C LYS A 420 -22.65 2.17 -23.44
N ALA A 421 -23.88 2.66 -23.57
CA ALA A 421 -24.81 2.26 -24.64
C ALA A 421 -24.49 2.89 -26.01
N SER A 422 -23.82 4.05 -26.04
CA SER A 422 -23.50 4.81 -27.27
C SER A 422 -22.23 4.36 -27.99
N GLU A 423 -21.58 3.29 -27.51
CA GLU A 423 -20.46 2.66 -28.20
C GLU A 423 -20.94 2.05 -29.51
N ASN A 424 -20.66 2.73 -30.63
CA ASN A 424 -20.93 2.18 -31.95
C ASN A 424 -19.86 1.13 -32.28
N ILE A 425 -20.04 -0.07 -31.72
CA ILE A 425 -19.12 -1.20 -31.86
C ILE A 425 -18.85 -1.52 -33.33
N ARG A 426 -19.85 -1.37 -34.20
CA ARG A 426 -19.69 -1.58 -35.64
C ARG A 426 -18.70 -0.56 -36.24
N ALA A 427 -18.91 0.73 -35.99
CA ALA A 427 -18.01 1.78 -36.45
C ALA A 427 -16.61 1.65 -35.82
N PHE A 428 -16.51 1.20 -34.56
CA PHE A 428 -15.22 0.92 -33.92
C PHE A 428 -14.48 -0.21 -34.62
N LYS A 429 -15.14 -1.33 -34.92
CA LYS A 429 -14.55 -2.44 -35.68
C LYS A 429 -14.07 -2.00 -37.07
N GLU A 430 -14.88 -1.20 -37.78
CA GLU A 430 -14.53 -0.64 -39.09
C GLU A 430 -13.28 0.27 -38.99
N LYS A 431 -13.23 1.18 -38.00
CA LYS A 431 -12.05 2.02 -37.76
C LYS A 431 -10.80 1.25 -37.35
N VAL A 432 -10.96 0.17 -36.58
CA VAL A 432 -9.82 -0.70 -36.22
C VAL A 432 -9.29 -1.42 -37.45
N GLN A 433 -10.15 -1.93 -38.34
CA GLN A 433 -9.71 -2.53 -39.62
C GLN A 433 -8.95 -1.52 -40.50
N GLU A 434 -9.44 -0.29 -40.57
CA GLU A 434 -8.76 0.81 -41.26
C GLU A 434 -7.40 1.10 -40.61
N TYR A 435 -7.36 1.28 -39.29
CA TYR A 435 -6.12 1.52 -38.54
C TYR A 435 -5.08 0.40 -38.73
N LEU A 436 -5.50 -0.86 -38.66
CA LEU A 436 -4.61 -2.01 -38.91
C LEU A 436 -4.03 -1.96 -40.33
N SER A 437 -4.82 -1.51 -41.31
CA SER A 437 -4.38 -1.40 -42.70
C SER A 437 -3.42 -0.22 -42.90
N CYS A 438 -3.74 0.95 -42.37
CA CYS A 438 -2.93 2.17 -42.49
C CYS A 438 -1.62 2.09 -41.70
N GLU A 439 -1.69 1.61 -40.46
CA GLU A 439 -0.55 1.52 -39.54
C GLU A 439 0.18 0.17 -39.63
N SER A 440 -0.09 -0.62 -40.69
CA SER A 440 0.48 -1.95 -40.89
C SER A 440 2.01 -1.96 -40.72
N ASN A 441 2.71 -1.00 -41.32
CA ASN A 441 4.17 -0.91 -41.21
C ASN A 441 4.63 -0.63 -39.76
N LYS A 442 3.98 0.30 -39.07
CA LYS A 442 4.27 0.64 -37.66
C LYS A 442 4.06 -0.58 -36.75
N ILE A 443 2.93 -1.29 -36.93
CA ILE A 443 2.60 -2.49 -36.16
C ILE A 443 3.65 -3.58 -36.43
N MET A 444 3.99 -3.84 -37.69
CA MET A 444 4.96 -4.87 -38.06
C MET A 444 6.37 -4.55 -37.58
N GLN A 445 6.79 -3.29 -37.58
CA GLN A 445 8.06 -2.86 -36.99
C GLN A 445 8.09 -3.15 -35.48
N ARG A 446 7.02 -2.83 -34.75
CA ARG A 446 6.92 -3.13 -33.31
C ARG A 446 6.93 -4.64 -33.04
N ILE A 447 6.16 -5.42 -33.80
CA ILE A 447 6.16 -6.89 -33.69
C ILE A 447 7.58 -7.42 -33.91
N ASN A 448 8.27 -7.01 -34.96
CA ASN A 448 9.63 -7.48 -35.25
C ASN A 448 10.64 -7.00 -34.21
N ALA A 449 10.42 -5.84 -33.57
CA ALA A 449 11.27 -5.38 -32.46
C ALA A 449 11.04 -6.20 -31.18
N ARG A 450 9.80 -6.66 -30.94
CA ARG A 450 9.44 -7.37 -29.71
C ARG A 450 9.60 -8.87 -29.81
N PHE A 451 9.35 -9.47 -30.96
CA PHE A 451 9.38 -10.91 -31.15
C PHE A 451 10.55 -11.27 -32.07
N VAL A 452 11.73 -11.46 -31.48
CA VAL A 452 12.99 -11.71 -32.20
C VAL A 452 13.50 -13.09 -31.84
N ASN A 453 13.73 -13.96 -32.84
CA ASN A 453 14.34 -15.28 -32.68
C ASN A 453 13.68 -16.14 -31.57
N GLY A 454 12.34 -16.11 -31.47
CA GLY A 454 11.60 -16.85 -30.43
C GLY A 454 11.61 -16.22 -29.03
N VAL A 455 12.19 -15.02 -28.88
CA VAL A 455 12.19 -14.24 -27.64
C VAL A 455 11.17 -13.11 -27.74
N TYR A 456 10.29 -13.01 -26.74
CA TYR A 456 9.43 -11.85 -26.53
C TYR A 456 10.13 -10.84 -25.60
N LYS A 457 10.43 -9.66 -26.13
CA LYS A 457 11.01 -8.51 -25.41
C LYS A 457 9.88 -7.64 -24.85
N LYS A 458 9.45 -7.95 -23.64
CA LYS A 458 8.44 -7.17 -22.91
C LYS A 458 9.06 -5.84 -22.45
N ILE A 459 8.34 -4.72 -22.54
CA ILE A 459 8.80 -3.50 -21.84
C ILE A 459 8.73 -3.81 -20.35
N ALA A 460 9.88 -3.76 -19.68
CA ALA A 460 9.93 -3.76 -18.24
C ALA A 460 9.78 -2.34 -17.69
N MET A 461 10.45 -1.35 -18.32
CA MET A 461 10.42 0.04 -17.85
C MET A 461 10.84 1.05 -18.92
N ASN A 462 10.32 2.27 -18.83
CA ASN A 462 10.85 3.45 -19.52
C ASN A 462 11.70 4.29 -18.56
N VAL A 463 12.98 4.52 -18.88
CA VAL A 463 13.92 5.33 -18.10
C VAL A 463 14.33 6.54 -18.94
N GLY A 464 13.62 7.65 -18.77
CA GLY A 464 13.77 8.83 -19.63
C GLY A 464 13.43 8.50 -21.08
N THR A 465 14.40 8.62 -22.00
CA THR A 465 14.26 8.22 -23.41
C THR A 465 14.60 6.75 -23.69
N ASN A 466 15.13 6.02 -22.70
CA ASN A 466 15.58 4.64 -22.86
C ASN A 466 14.51 3.64 -22.40
N VAL A 467 14.41 2.49 -23.07
CA VAL A 467 13.47 1.42 -22.74
C VAL A 467 14.23 0.17 -22.29
N ILE A 468 13.92 -0.32 -21.10
CA ILE A 468 14.44 -1.58 -20.56
C ILE A 468 13.47 -2.69 -20.92
N TYR A 469 14.00 -3.78 -21.49
CA TYR A 469 13.22 -4.94 -21.88
C TYR A 469 13.49 -6.12 -20.96
N SER A 470 12.43 -6.85 -20.58
CA SER A 470 12.53 -8.21 -20.02
C SER A 470 12.40 -9.21 -21.16
N ASN A 471 13.33 -10.16 -21.24
CA ASN A 471 13.37 -11.17 -22.29
C ASN A 471 12.65 -12.44 -21.85
N ILE A 472 11.48 -12.70 -22.43
CA ILE A 472 10.70 -13.91 -22.20
C ILE A 472 10.99 -14.89 -23.34
N THR A 473 11.75 -15.94 -23.02
CA THR A 473 12.09 -17.02 -23.97
C THR A 473 11.13 -18.21 -23.89
N ASN A 474 10.39 -18.34 -22.78
CA ASN A 474 9.47 -19.45 -22.56
C ASN A 474 8.07 -19.11 -23.09
N ALA A 475 7.58 -19.91 -24.04
CA ALA A 475 6.26 -19.73 -24.66
C ALA A 475 5.10 -19.82 -23.67
N PHE A 476 5.18 -20.67 -22.63
CA PHE A 476 4.13 -20.76 -21.62
C PHE A 476 4.07 -19.50 -20.74
N VAL A 477 5.22 -18.89 -20.46
CA VAL A 477 5.29 -17.61 -19.73
C VAL A 477 4.66 -16.51 -20.57
N PHE A 478 5.00 -16.45 -21.86
CA PHE A 478 4.35 -15.53 -22.79
C PHE A 478 2.84 -15.73 -22.83
N LEU A 479 2.35 -16.97 -22.96
CA LEU A 479 0.91 -17.25 -23.00
C LEU A 479 0.19 -16.89 -21.70
N LYS A 480 0.85 -17.05 -20.54
CA LYS A 480 0.31 -16.61 -19.24
C LYS A 480 0.18 -15.08 -19.18
N GLU A 481 1.21 -14.36 -19.63
CA GLU A 481 1.20 -12.90 -19.72
C GLU A 481 0.14 -12.40 -20.72
N TYR A 482 0.08 -13.02 -21.89
CA TYR A 482 -0.93 -12.73 -22.92
C TYR A 482 -2.35 -12.93 -22.38
N LYS A 483 -2.60 -14.02 -21.64
CA LYS A 483 -3.90 -14.26 -21.01
C LYS A 483 -4.24 -13.20 -19.96
N LYS A 484 -3.26 -12.75 -19.16
CA LYS A 484 -3.44 -11.64 -18.21
C LYS A 484 -3.80 -10.36 -18.96
N LEU A 485 -3.06 -10.05 -20.02
CA LEU A 485 -3.28 -8.86 -20.86
C LEU A 485 -4.67 -8.85 -21.49
N ILE A 486 -5.14 -9.97 -22.03
CA ILE A 486 -6.51 -10.11 -22.55
C ILE A 486 -7.54 -9.90 -21.44
N ASN A 487 -7.37 -10.55 -20.29
CA ASN A 487 -8.36 -10.46 -19.21
C ASN A 487 -8.52 -9.02 -18.72
N THR A 488 -7.42 -8.26 -18.61
CA THR A 488 -7.46 -6.84 -18.24
C THR A 488 -8.08 -5.98 -19.34
N ASN A 489 -7.98 -6.37 -20.61
CA ASN A 489 -8.49 -5.60 -21.75
C ASN A 489 -9.62 -6.33 -22.47
N LYS A 490 -10.47 -7.05 -21.72
CA LYS A 490 -11.43 -8.01 -22.28
C LYS A 490 -12.36 -7.38 -23.31
N PHE A 491 -12.87 -6.19 -23.02
CA PHE A 491 -13.73 -5.45 -23.95
C PHE A 491 -13.04 -5.18 -25.30
N LEU A 492 -11.81 -4.66 -25.29
CA LEU A 492 -11.06 -4.39 -26.52
C LEU A 492 -10.80 -5.69 -27.28
N TYR A 493 -10.33 -6.72 -26.57
CA TYR A 493 -10.05 -8.03 -27.16
C TYR A 493 -11.29 -8.63 -27.84
N ASP A 494 -12.42 -8.71 -27.14
CA ASP A 494 -13.67 -9.28 -27.63
C ASP A 494 -14.17 -8.54 -28.89
N ASN A 495 -13.86 -7.25 -29.01
CA ASN A 495 -14.28 -6.44 -30.14
C ASN A 495 -13.30 -6.39 -31.32
N ILE A 496 -12.00 -6.66 -31.14
CA ILE A 496 -11.00 -6.54 -32.22
C ILE A 496 -10.36 -7.87 -32.64
N ALA A 497 -10.62 -8.97 -31.92
CA ALA A 497 -9.96 -10.26 -32.14
C ALA A 497 -10.05 -10.77 -33.58
N ASP A 498 -11.21 -10.63 -34.23
CA ASP A 498 -11.38 -11.13 -35.59
C ASP A 498 -10.63 -10.29 -36.63
N SER A 499 -10.67 -8.96 -36.51
CA SER A 499 -9.87 -8.05 -37.34
C SER A 499 -8.36 -8.31 -37.18
N VAL A 500 -7.93 -8.62 -35.94
CA VAL A 500 -6.54 -8.98 -35.65
C VAL A 500 -6.15 -10.31 -36.29
N LYS A 501 -7.02 -11.34 -36.26
CA LYS A 501 -6.75 -12.63 -36.92
C LYS A 501 -6.60 -12.46 -38.43
N GLU A 502 -7.46 -11.67 -39.07
CA GLU A 502 -7.38 -11.38 -40.50
C GLU A 502 -6.08 -10.66 -40.86
N PHE A 503 -5.73 -9.60 -40.11
CA PHE A 503 -4.48 -8.87 -40.30
C PHE A 503 -3.24 -9.76 -40.11
N ALA A 504 -3.23 -10.59 -39.06
CA ALA A 504 -2.14 -11.50 -38.75
C ALA A 504 -1.93 -12.53 -39.87
N LYS A 505 -3.03 -13.10 -40.38
CA LYS A 505 -3.02 -14.04 -41.52
C LYS A 505 -2.45 -13.39 -42.78
N LYS A 506 -2.91 -12.18 -43.12
CA LYS A 506 -2.42 -11.41 -44.29
C LYS A 506 -0.92 -11.14 -44.21
N ASN A 507 -0.42 -10.84 -43.01
CA ASN A 507 0.99 -10.48 -42.77
C ASN A 507 1.88 -11.66 -42.33
N LYS A 508 1.37 -12.90 -42.36
CA LYS A 508 2.09 -14.12 -41.95
C LYS A 508 2.68 -14.02 -40.54
N LYS A 509 1.91 -13.50 -39.58
CA LYS A 509 2.27 -13.41 -38.15
C LYS A 509 1.26 -14.18 -37.29
N GLN A 510 1.65 -14.51 -36.07
CA GLN A 510 0.75 -15.05 -35.06
C GLN A 510 -0.17 -13.93 -34.54
N SER A 511 -1.47 -14.23 -34.39
CA SER A 511 -2.47 -13.29 -33.90
C SER A 511 -2.14 -12.76 -32.50
N GLU A 512 -1.55 -13.60 -31.67
CA GLU A 512 -1.14 -13.31 -30.30
C GLU A 512 -0.08 -12.21 -30.26
N PHE A 513 0.83 -12.19 -31.24
CA PHE A 513 1.87 -11.16 -31.32
C PHE A 513 1.25 -9.82 -31.70
N VAL A 514 0.36 -9.81 -32.69
CA VAL A 514 -0.36 -8.61 -33.11
C VAL A 514 -1.20 -8.06 -31.96
N MET A 515 -2.00 -8.93 -31.32
CA MET A 515 -2.85 -8.57 -30.19
C MET A 515 -2.03 -8.05 -29.00
N THR A 516 -0.87 -8.65 -28.72
CA THR A 516 0.04 -8.17 -27.67
C THR A 516 0.48 -6.74 -27.95
N ILE A 517 0.98 -6.42 -29.16
CA ILE A 517 1.41 -5.05 -29.50
C ILE A 517 0.25 -4.06 -29.41
N LEU A 518 -0.94 -4.46 -29.87
CA LEU A 518 -2.11 -3.60 -29.84
C LEU A 518 -2.56 -3.27 -28.41
N LEU A 519 -2.59 -4.25 -27.51
CA LEU A 519 -3.07 -4.06 -26.13
C LEU A 519 -1.98 -3.55 -25.17
N ASP A 520 -0.70 -3.83 -25.43
CA ASP A 520 0.43 -3.45 -24.57
C ASP A 520 1.01 -2.09 -24.96
N GLU A 521 1.10 -1.79 -26.26
CA GLU A 521 1.80 -0.60 -26.76
C GLU A 521 0.93 0.41 -27.50
N LEU A 522 -0.13 -0.03 -28.17
CA LEU A 522 -1.01 0.81 -28.99
C LEU A 522 -2.42 0.93 -28.42
N ARG A 523 -2.58 0.62 -27.13
CA ARG A 523 -3.88 0.64 -26.45
C ARG A 523 -4.51 2.03 -26.45
N THR A 524 -3.69 3.06 -26.27
CA THR A 524 -4.12 4.46 -26.34
C THR A 524 -4.68 4.81 -27.71
N ASP A 525 -4.09 4.28 -28.78
CA ASP A 525 -4.57 4.48 -30.14
C ASP A 525 -5.94 3.80 -30.31
N LEU A 526 -6.09 2.56 -29.84
CA LEU A 526 -7.39 1.84 -29.84
C LEU A 526 -8.46 2.60 -29.04
N ASN A 527 -8.12 3.07 -27.84
CA ASN A 527 -9.06 3.84 -27.01
C ASN A 527 -9.43 5.17 -27.66
N SER A 528 -8.49 5.80 -28.39
CA SER A 528 -8.77 7.01 -29.19
C SER A 528 -9.75 6.71 -30.33
N LEU A 529 -9.56 5.61 -31.07
CA LEU A 529 -10.51 5.18 -32.12
C LEU A 529 -11.89 4.91 -31.53
N LEU A 530 -11.95 4.24 -30.38
CA LEU A 530 -13.20 4.00 -29.67
C LEU A 530 -13.87 5.32 -29.26
N LYS A 531 -13.11 6.28 -28.71
CA LYS A 531 -13.60 7.63 -28.37
C LYS A 531 -14.19 8.34 -29.60
N GLN A 532 -13.54 8.26 -30.76
CA GLN A 532 -14.05 8.88 -32.00
C GLN A 532 -15.33 8.23 -32.55
N THR A 533 -15.67 7.02 -32.09
CA THR A 533 -16.90 6.33 -32.52
C THR A 533 -18.11 6.68 -31.65
N ARG A 534 -17.86 7.30 -30.49
CA ARG A 534 -18.92 7.81 -29.62
C ARG A 534 -19.49 9.08 -30.21
N LYS A 535 -20.82 9.16 -30.19
CA LYS A 535 -21.56 10.38 -30.55
C LYS A 535 -21.80 11.30 -29.35
N ILE A 536 -21.41 10.88 -28.14
CA ILE A 536 -21.83 11.50 -26.88
C ILE A 536 -20.61 11.71 -25.98
N SER A 537 -20.42 12.94 -25.47
CA SER A 537 -19.43 13.30 -24.45
C SER A 537 -19.96 13.01 -23.04
N PRO A 538 -19.08 12.82 -22.03
CA PRO A 538 -19.55 12.78 -20.65
C PRO A 538 -20.25 14.09 -20.30
N LYS A 539 -21.36 13.97 -19.57
CA LYS A 539 -22.09 15.10 -19.02
C LYS A 539 -22.02 15.03 -17.52
N TYR A 540 -21.63 16.14 -16.90
CA TYR A 540 -21.47 16.21 -15.46
C TYR A 540 -22.68 16.89 -14.81
N GLU A 541 -23.02 16.39 -13.63
CA GLU A 541 -24.00 16.99 -12.74
C GLU A 541 -23.34 17.31 -11.40
N ILE A 542 -23.56 18.52 -10.91
CA ILE A 542 -23.09 18.97 -9.60
C ILE A 542 -24.24 18.84 -8.61
N LYS A 543 -24.05 18.03 -7.57
CA LYS A 543 -25.04 17.76 -6.52
C LYS A 543 -24.57 18.29 -5.18
N GLU A 544 -25.52 18.76 -4.36
CA GLU A 544 -25.28 19.17 -2.98
C GLU A 544 -25.54 18.02 -2.01
N GLU A 545 -24.55 17.67 -1.19
CA GLU A 545 -24.68 16.66 -0.15
C GLU A 545 -24.11 17.15 1.18
N SER A 546 -24.67 16.67 2.29
CA SER A 546 -24.04 16.85 3.60
C SER A 546 -22.78 15.98 3.68
N TYR A 547 -21.76 16.45 4.40
CA TYR A 547 -20.53 15.68 4.57
C TYR A 547 -20.79 14.35 5.30
N ASN A 548 -20.34 13.24 4.73
CA ASN A 548 -20.40 11.90 5.32
C ASN A 548 -19.05 11.19 5.10
N PRO A 549 -18.48 10.50 6.11
CA PRO A 549 -19.03 10.21 7.44
C PRO A 549 -19.09 11.42 8.39
N LEU A 550 -20.11 11.47 9.25
CA LEU A 550 -20.23 12.50 10.29
C LEU A 550 -19.22 12.33 11.43
N GLU A 551 -18.79 11.09 11.68
CA GLU A 551 -17.76 10.76 12.67
C GLU A 551 -16.84 9.68 12.13
N TYR A 552 -15.54 9.81 12.37
CA TYR A 552 -14.55 8.78 12.03
C TYR A 552 -13.38 8.81 13.02
N ARG A 553 -12.56 7.75 12.98
CA ARG A 553 -11.42 7.58 13.89
C ARG A 553 -10.19 7.20 13.09
N GLU A 554 -9.08 7.83 13.41
CA GLU A 554 -7.76 7.49 12.86
C GLU A 554 -6.77 7.22 13.97
N ILE A 555 -5.72 6.47 13.61
CA ILE A 555 -4.67 6.07 14.51
C ILE A 555 -3.34 6.50 13.92
N TYR A 556 -2.57 7.25 14.70
CA TYR A 556 -1.23 7.65 14.33
C TYR A 556 -0.21 7.20 15.37
N SER A 557 1.02 7.01 14.90
CA SER A 557 2.15 6.57 15.72
C SER A 557 2.86 7.69 16.46
N LYS A 558 2.55 8.94 16.13
CA LYS A 558 3.10 10.15 16.73
C LYS A 558 2.05 11.26 16.72
N GLU A 559 2.07 12.09 17.76
CA GLU A 559 1.30 13.31 17.85
C GLU A 559 2.06 14.46 17.17
N GLU A 560 1.91 14.59 15.86
CA GLU A 560 2.37 15.75 15.09
C GLU A 560 1.24 16.24 14.19
N GLY A 561 0.53 17.28 14.62
CA GLY A 561 -0.57 17.86 13.87
C GLY A 561 -0.65 19.37 13.98
N GLU A 562 -1.27 19.98 13.00
CA GLU A 562 -1.51 21.42 12.96
C GLU A 562 -2.74 21.80 13.78
N LYS A 563 -2.75 23.01 14.31
CA LYS A 563 -3.92 23.52 15.03
C LYS A 563 -5.11 23.64 14.08
N ILE A 564 -6.32 23.50 14.62
CA ILE A 564 -7.56 23.81 13.89
C ILE A 564 -8.11 25.15 14.36
N ASN A 565 -8.71 25.91 13.44
CA ASN A 565 -9.42 27.15 13.76
C ASN A 565 -10.93 26.86 13.95
N LYS A 566 -11.74 27.90 14.16
CA LYS A 566 -13.20 27.75 14.38
C LYS A 566 -13.90 27.41 13.04
N GLU A 567 -13.38 27.83 11.90
CA GLU A 567 -13.90 27.55 10.56
C GLU A 567 -13.67 26.09 10.14
N TYR A 568 -12.80 25.36 10.84
CA TYR A 568 -12.55 23.94 10.52
C TYR A 568 -13.81 23.07 10.73
N LEU A 569 -14.11 22.20 9.77
CA LEU A 569 -15.32 21.36 9.73
C LEU A 569 -15.43 20.41 10.93
N PHE A 570 -14.30 19.86 11.38
CA PHE A 570 -14.25 18.82 12.39
C PHE A 570 -13.83 19.35 13.76
N ASP A 571 -14.46 18.84 14.82
CA ASP A 571 -13.83 18.72 16.13
C ASP A 571 -12.99 17.45 16.17
N ILE A 572 -11.76 17.59 16.65
CA ILE A 572 -10.78 16.51 16.68
C ILE A 572 -10.41 16.25 18.13
N LYS A 573 -10.78 15.09 18.68
CA LYS A 573 -10.40 14.70 20.05
C LYS A 573 -9.17 13.79 20.01
N SER A 574 -8.13 14.18 20.74
CA SER A 574 -6.93 13.39 21.02
C SER A 574 -6.42 13.68 22.44
N LYS A 575 -5.41 12.93 22.92
CA LYS A 575 -4.83 13.16 24.27
C LYS A 575 -4.28 14.59 24.44
N ASN A 576 -3.67 15.14 23.37
CA ASN A 576 -2.99 16.44 23.41
C ASN A 576 -3.75 17.59 22.70
N GLY A 577 -5.05 17.41 22.44
CA GLY A 577 -5.96 18.47 21.96
C GLY A 577 -6.38 18.37 20.49
N ASN A 578 -6.98 19.44 19.98
CA ASN A 578 -7.62 19.47 18.66
C ASN A 578 -6.61 19.81 17.55
N ARG A 579 -6.00 18.78 16.95
CA ARG A 579 -4.97 18.94 15.91
C ARG A 579 -5.24 18.06 14.69
N GLN A 580 -5.06 18.61 13.49
CA GLN A 580 -5.19 17.89 12.22
C GLN A 580 -3.84 17.28 11.80
N ILE A 581 -3.84 16.00 11.47
CA ILE A 581 -2.66 15.31 10.91
C ILE A 581 -2.60 15.49 9.40
N LEU A 582 -1.41 15.78 8.87
CA LEU A 582 -1.15 16.01 7.45
C LEU A 582 -0.15 14.98 6.93
N ASP A 583 -0.36 14.50 5.69
CA ASP A 583 0.37 13.35 5.15
C ASP A 583 1.68 13.75 4.48
N SER A 584 1.84 15.04 4.17
CA SER A 584 2.98 15.55 3.42
C SER A 584 3.33 17.01 3.75
N LYS A 585 4.57 17.40 3.46
CA LYS A 585 5.01 18.80 3.57
C LYS A 585 4.23 19.74 2.63
N PRO A 586 3.97 19.38 1.35
CA PRO A 586 3.06 20.14 0.49
C PRO A 586 1.68 20.42 1.10
N GLU A 587 1.04 19.40 1.70
CA GLU A 587 -0.25 19.57 2.37
C GLU A 587 -0.15 20.58 3.51
N ARG A 588 0.92 20.53 4.30
CA ARG A 588 1.16 21.48 5.40
C ARG A 588 1.23 22.92 4.92
N ILE A 589 1.94 23.18 3.83
CA ILE A 589 2.05 24.53 3.27
C ILE A 589 0.67 25.07 2.85
N ILE A 590 -0.16 24.25 2.21
CA ILE A 590 -1.52 24.66 1.81
C ILE A 590 -2.42 24.82 3.04
N TYR A 591 -2.32 23.91 4.01
CA TYR A 591 -3.07 23.97 5.26
C TYR A 591 -2.82 25.27 6.02
N ASP A 592 -1.55 25.66 6.19
CA ASP A 592 -1.17 26.88 6.90
C ASP A 592 -1.79 28.12 6.23
N LYS A 593 -1.80 28.16 4.89
CA LYS A 593 -2.43 29.26 4.13
C LYS A 593 -3.95 29.33 4.29
N LEU A 594 -4.63 28.18 4.38
CA LEU A 594 -6.07 28.15 4.64
C LEU A 594 -6.40 28.52 6.08
N PHE A 595 -5.56 28.10 7.03
CA PHE A 595 -5.74 28.38 8.46
C PHE A 595 -5.76 29.88 8.77
N ASP A 596 -4.91 30.66 8.09
CA ASP A 596 -4.78 32.11 8.28
C ASP A 596 -5.84 32.95 7.53
N SER A 597 -6.73 32.32 6.75
CA SER A 597 -7.71 33.04 5.94
C SER A 597 -8.97 33.43 6.73
N GLU A 598 -9.26 34.73 6.80
CA GLU A 598 -10.47 35.25 7.49
C GLU A 598 -11.76 35.16 6.64
N ALA A 599 -11.66 34.85 5.35
CA ALA A 599 -12.81 34.86 4.44
C ALA A 599 -13.50 33.49 4.30
N ILE A 600 -12.93 32.46 4.92
CA ILE A 600 -13.44 31.09 4.86
C ILE A 600 -14.58 30.94 5.86
N LYS A 601 -15.72 30.41 5.40
CA LYS A 601 -16.84 30.02 6.27
C LYS A 601 -16.57 28.65 6.89
N ILE A 602 -16.20 27.68 6.04
CA ILE A 602 -15.96 26.28 6.43
C ILE A 602 -14.84 25.69 5.58
N TRP A 603 -13.94 24.90 6.19
CA TRP A 603 -12.94 24.15 5.44
C TRP A 603 -12.51 22.86 6.15
N ALA A 604 -11.97 21.92 5.38
CA ALA A 604 -11.46 20.66 5.90
C ALA A 604 -10.40 20.04 5.00
N LYS A 605 -9.54 19.21 5.60
CA LYS A 605 -8.87 18.14 4.85
C LYS A 605 -9.91 17.07 4.54
N ASN A 606 -10.05 16.70 3.28
CA ASN A 606 -11.09 15.77 2.85
C ASN A 606 -10.60 14.31 2.87
N LEU A 607 -11.52 13.41 3.20
CA LEU A 607 -11.26 11.98 3.28
C LEU A 607 -11.49 11.31 1.91
N THR A 608 -10.65 10.33 1.60
CA THR A 608 -10.84 9.44 0.44
C THR A 608 -12.01 8.47 0.59
N THR A 609 -12.62 8.43 1.78
CA THR A 609 -13.80 7.64 2.09
C THR A 609 -15.06 8.48 2.21
N SER A 610 -14.97 9.80 2.00
CA SER A 610 -16.13 10.69 2.07
C SER A 610 -17.07 10.52 0.89
N ASN A 611 -18.27 11.10 0.98
CA ASN A 611 -19.17 11.26 -0.16
C ASN A 611 -18.83 12.47 -1.05
N ILE A 612 -17.75 13.22 -0.76
CA ILE A 612 -17.37 14.43 -1.50
C ILE A 612 -16.20 14.13 -2.43
N TYR A 613 -16.51 13.99 -3.72
CA TYR A 613 -15.57 13.68 -4.80
C TYR A 613 -16.07 14.18 -6.15
N GLY A 614 -15.19 14.13 -7.16
CA GLY A 614 -15.56 14.29 -8.56
C GLY A 614 -15.33 13.01 -9.38
N GLU A 615 -16.34 12.58 -10.12
CA GLU A 615 -16.25 11.45 -11.04
C GLU A 615 -15.63 11.88 -12.37
N TYR A 616 -14.71 11.06 -12.88
CA TYR A 616 -14.10 11.25 -14.19
C TYR A 616 -13.98 9.93 -14.93
N LEU A 617 -13.86 9.99 -16.26
CA LEU A 617 -13.54 8.83 -17.08
C LEU A 617 -12.04 8.67 -17.20
N ASP A 618 -11.53 7.48 -16.89
CA ASP A 618 -10.14 7.16 -17.15
C ASP A 618 -9.87 6.84 -18.63
N ASP A 619 -8.63 6.53 -18.97
CA ASP A 619 -8.23 6.17 -20.34
C ASP A 619 -8.92 4.90 -20.86
N GLU A 620 -9.48 4.09 -19.96
CA GLU A 620 -10.23 2.87 -20.24
C GLU A 620 -11.76 3.12 -20.26
N ASN A 621 -12.18 4.39 -20.16
CA ASN A 621 -13.57 4.81 -20.04
C ASN A 621 -14.32 4.22 -18.84
N SER A 622 -13.59 3.82 -17.80
CA SER A 622 -14.18 3.46 -16.52
C SER A 622 -14.39 4.72 -15.70
N ILE A 623 -15.53 4.80 -15.01
CA ILE A 623 -15.79 5.90 -14.08
C ILE A 623 -14.92 5.67 -12.84
N LYS A 624 -14.11 6.68 -12.52
CA LYS A 624 -13.24 6.73 -11.34
C LYS A 624 -13.60 7.95 -10.51
N ARG A 625 -13.20 7.94 -9.23
CA ARG A 625 -13.42 9.03 -8.29
C ARG A 625 -12.11 9.74 -7.99
N SER A 626 -12.14 11.07 -8.07
CA SER A 626 -11.10 11.97 -7.57
C SER A 626 -11.55 12.59 -6.26
N TYR A 627 -10.79 12.35 -5.19
CA TYR A 627 -11.01 12.94 -3.88
C TYR A 627 -10.02 14.07 -3.70
N PHE A 628 -10.51 15.31 -3.75
CA PHE A 628 -9.72 16.52 -3.51
C PHE A 628 -9.09 16.47 -2.11
N ASP A 629 -7.90 17.04 -1.92
CA ASP A 629 -7.22 17.03 -0.61
C ASP A 629 -7.85 18.01 0.38
N PHE A 630 -8.30 19.18 -0.09
CA PHE A 630 -9.02 20.16 0.72
C PHE A 630 -10.34 20.56 0.09
N ILE A 631 -11.33 20.78 0.96
CA ILE A 631 -12.63 21.35 0.61
C ILE A 631 -12.82 22.64 1.39
N VAL A 632 -13.26 23.70 0.72
CA VAL A 632 -13.42 25.04 1.27
C VAL A 632 -14.75 25.63 0.79
N LEU A 633 -15.46 26.28 1.70
CA LEU A 633 -16.63 27.12 1.44
C LEU A 633 -16.32 28.51 1.99
N PHE A 634 -16.35 29.52 1.12
CA PHE A 634 -16.16 30.92 1.49
C PHE A 634 -17.47 31.57 1.96
N GLU A 635 -17.36 32.68 2.69
CA GLU A 635 -18.52 33.45 3.18
C GLU A 635 -19.41 34.00 2.06
N ASN A 636 -18.83 34.25 0.87
CA ASN A 636 -19.59 34.66 -0.33
C ASN A 636 -20.33 33.49 -1.02
N GLY A 637 -20.25 32.27 -0.48
CA GLY A 637 -20.92 31.09 -1.02
C GLY A 637 -20.19 30.41 -2.17
N VAL A 638 -18.94 30.79 -2.45
CA VAL A 638 -18.09 30.11 -3.44
C VAL A 638 -17.43 28.87 -2.81
N TYR A 639 -17.46 27.75 -3.53
CA TYR A 639 -16.75 26.52 -3.17
C TYR A 639 -15.38 26.48 -3.84
N LEU A 640 -14.36 26.08 -3.08
CA LEU A 640 -13.01 25.85 -3.58
C LEU A 640 -12.52 24.46 -3.17
N TYR A 641 -12.22 23.63 -4.16
CA TYR A 641 -11.64 22.31 -3.96
C TYR A 641 -10.19 22.30 -4.42
N ILE A 642 -9.29 21.80 -3.56
CA ILE A 642 -7.84 21.88 -3.81
C ILE A 642 -7.26 20.47 -3.88
N GLU A 643 -6.55 20.20 -4.97
CA GLU A 643 -5.70 19.03 -5.16
C GLU A 643 -4.23 19.44 -4.98
N VAL A 644 -3.46 18.75 -4.13
CA VAL A 644 -2.07 19.09 -3.83
C VAL A 644 -1.11 18.06 -4.42
N LYS A 645 -0.17 18.53 -5.23
CA LYS A 645 0.92 17.75 -5.83
C LYS A 645 2.28 18.32 -5.42
N SER A 646 3.28 17.43 -5.32
CA SER A 646 4.68 17.81 -5.13
C SER A 646 5.35 18.06 -6.48
N ASN A 647 6.10 19.17 -6.61
CA ASN A 647 6.89 19.44 -7.81
C ASN A 647 8.12 18.53 -7.97
N GLU A 648 8.70 18.06 -6.87
CA GLU A 648 9.95 17.28 -6.92
C GLU A 648 9.73 15.84 -7.37
N LYS A 649 8.52 15.29 -7.15
CA LYS A 649 8.12 13.94 -7.55
C LYS A 649 6.59 13.85 -7.69
N ASP A 650 6.08 14.06 -8.90
CA ASP A 650 4.74 13.57 -9.23
C ASP A 650 4.81 12.05 -9.33
N ILE A 651 4.15 11.36 -8.40
CA ILE A 651 4.14 9.89 -8.32
C ILE A 651 3.49 9.29 -9.59
N ASP A 652 2.56 10.03 -10.22
CA ASP A 652 1.88 9.60 -11.45
C ASP A 652 1.50 10.80 -12.34
N SER A 653 2.47 11.25 -13.15
CA SER A 653 2.27 12.37 -14.08
C SER A 653 1.17 12.13 -15.13
N ASN A 654 0.86 10.88 -15.47
CA ASN A 654 -0.21 10.55 -16.42
C ASN A 654 -1.57 10.76 -15.74
N LYS A 655 -1.74 10.30 -14.50
CA LYS A 655 -2.94 10.57 -13.71
C LYS A 655 -3.16 12.06 -13.48
N THR A 656 -2.10 12.81 -13.18
CA THR A 656 -2.23 14.27 -13.01
C THR A 656 -2.73 14.95 -14.29
N LYS A 657 -2.23 14.54 -15.48
CA LYS A 657 -2.77 15.04 -16.76
C LYS A 657 -4.23 14.65 -16.98
N LEU A 658 -4.61 13.44 -16.60
CA LEU A 658 -5.98 12.95 -16.69
C LEU A 658 -6.92 13.75 -15.79
N LEU A 659 -6.50 14.05 -14.55
CA LEU A 659 -7.24 14.92 -13.63
C LEU A 659 -7.35 16.35 -14.15
N GLU A 660 -6.27 16.92 -14.70
CA GLU A 660 -6.34 18.25 -15.33
C GLU A 660 -7.35 18.28 -16.47
N SER A 661 -7.37 17.24 -17.32
CA SER A 661 -8.36 17.12 -18.38
C SER A 661 -9.78 16.97 -17.82
N ALA A 662 -9.96 16.17 -16.77
CA ALA A 662 -11.26 15.98 -16.14
C ALA A 662 -11.80 17.27 -15.50
N TYR A 663 -10.95 18.01 -14.80
CA TYR A 663 -11.34 19.26 -14.13
C TYR A 663 -11.76 20.32 -15.15
N ASP A 664 -11.08 20.41 -16.29
CA ASP A 664 -11.49 21.25 -17.42
C ASP A 664 -12.82 20.77 -18.05
N ASP A 665 -12.98 19.46 -18.18
CA ASP A 665 -14.17 18.83 -18.75
C ASP A 665 -15.43 19.05 -17.90
N TYR A 666 -15.28 19.13 -16.56
CA TYR A 666 -16.37 19.45 -15.65
C TYR A 666 -17.02 20.79 -16.05
N PHE A 667 -16.25 21.86 -16.23
CA PHE A 667 -16.85 23.17 -16.52
C PHE A 667 -17.30 23.33 -17.99
N LYS A 668 -16.81 22.50 -18.90
CA LYS A 668 -17.23 22.50 -20.32
C LYS A 668 -18.51 21.70 -20.58
N ASN A 669 -18.70 20.62 -19.83
CA ASN A 669 -19.77 19.64 -20.05
C ASN A 669 -20.73 19.51 -18.85
N THR A 670 -20.72 20.46 -17.91
CA THR A 670 -21.76 20.57 -16.89
C THR A 670 -23.03 21.17 -17.49
N LYS A 671 -24.18 20.66 -17.05
CA LYS A 671 -25.47 21.21 -17.44
C LYS A 671 -25.67 22.57 -16.74
N GLU A 672 -25.58 23.67 -17.50
CA GLU A 672 -25.86 25.02 -16.97
C GLU A 672 -27.27 25.05 -16.36
N THR A 673 -27.37 25.49 -15.10
CA THR A 673 -28.65 25.72 -14.42
C THR A 673 -28.72 27.16 -13.91
N LEU A 674 -29.93 27.72 -13.85
CA LEU A 674 -30.17 29.09 -13.38
C LEU A 674 -29.70 29.34 -11.91
N PHE A 675 -29.46 28.27 -11.14
CA PHE A 675 -29.08 28.31 -9.73
C PHE A 675 -27.72 27.64 -9.48
N GLU A 676 -26.87 27.57 -10.50
CA GLU A 676 -25.58 26.90 -10.41
C GLU A 676 -24.68 27.56 -9.35
N LYS A 677 -24.23 26.75 -8.38
CA LYS A 677 -23.30 27.20 -7.35
C LYS A 677 -21.94 27.50 -7.97
N LYS A 678 -21.27 28.52 -7.43
CA LYS A 678 -19.93 28.89 -7.88
C LYS A 678 -18.92 27.88 -7.33
N LEU A 679 -18.37 27.04 -8.20
CA LEU A 679 -17.32 26.07 -7.87
C LEU A 679 -16.01 26.46 -8.56
N VAL A 680 -14.93 26.38 -7.80
CA VAL A 680 -13.56 26.51 -8.26
C VAL A 680 -12.78 25.26 -7.87
N ILE A 681 -12.05 24.67 -8.82
CA ILE A 681 -11.12 23.57 -8.54
C ILE A 681 -9.71 24.09 -8.79
N MET A 682 -8.82 23.87 -7.83
CA MET A 682 -7.43 24.33 -7.88
C MET A 682 -6.49 23.15 -7.76
N LEU A 683 -5.60 23.00 -8.74
CA LEU A 683 -4.50 22.04 -8.70
C LEU A 683 -3.21 22.77 -8.32
N CYS A 684 -2.75 22.54 -7.09
CA CYS A 684 -1.57 23.15 -6.51
C CYS A 684 -0.35 22.24 -6.67
N ARG A 685 0.71 22.77 -7.27
CA ARG A 685 2.03 22.16 -7.31
C ARG A 685 2.96 22.94 -6.38
N VAL A 686 3.32 22.32 -5.27
CA VAL A 686 4.05 22.95 -4.16
C VAL A 686 5.53 22.53 -4.17
N ASP A 687 6.42 23.51 -4.02
CA ASP A 687 7.86 23.35 -3.79
C ASP A 687 8.25 24.20 -2.56
N SER A 688 9.37 23.85 -1.92
CA SER A 688 10.08 24.63 -0.91
C SER A 688 10.33 26.10 -1.26
N LYS A 689 10.30 26.48 -2.55
CA LYS A 689 10.62 27.83 -3.03
C LYS A 689 9.50 28.54 -3.81
N LYS A 690 8.61 27.81 -4.49
CA LYS A 690 7.55 28.40 -5.34
C LYS A 690 6.32 27.51 -5.38
N ASN A 691 5.15 28.14 -5.32
CA ASN A 691 3.86 27.48 -5.47
C ASN A 691 3.28 27.84 -6.83
N TYR A 692 2.89 26.83 -7.60
CA TYR A 692 2.18 27.01 -8.86
C TYR A 692 0.78 26.45 -8.70
N SER A 693 -0.22 27.19 -9.15
CA SER A 693 -1.62 26.76 -9.12
C SER A 693 -2.23 26.89 -10.50
N LYS A 694 -2.99 25.87 -10.90
CA LYS A 694 -3.85 25.90 -12.09
C LYS A 694 -5.29 25.80 -11.61
N VAL A 695 -6.13 26.72 -12.06
CA VAL A 695 -7.51 26.88 -11.59
C VAL A 695 -8.48 26.54 -12.72
N PHE A 696 -9.52 25.80 -12.38
CA PHE A 696 -10.60 25.36 -13.25
C PHE A 696 -11.92 25.89 -12.67
N TYR A 697 -12.68 26.63 -13.48
CA TYR A 697 -13.89 27.33 -13.05
C TYR A 697 -14.72 27.76 -14.27
N ASN A 698 -15.98 28.14 -14.05
CA ASN A 698 -16.80 28.78 -15.07
C ASN A 698 -16.42 30.26 -15.18
N GLU A 699 -15.71 30.65 -16.25
CA GLU A 699 -15.22 32.01 -16.46
C GLU A 699 -16.33 33.07 -16.43
N LYS A 700 -17.56 32.72 -16.80
CA LYS A 700 -18.70 33.66 -16.75
C LYS A 700 -19.08 34.08 -15.33
N GLN A 701 -18.67 33.31 -14.31
CA GLN A 701 -19.03 33.54 -12.92
C GLN A 701 -18.02 34.42 -12.16
N PHE A 702 -16.89 34.79 -12.79
CA PHE A 702 -15.81 35.53 -12.16
C PHE A 702 -15.41 36.75 -12.99
N LYS A 703 -15.07 37.86 -12.33
CA LYS A 703 -14.70 39.13 -12.99
C LYS A 703 -13.28 39.13 -13.54
N GLU A 704 -12.40 38.40 -12.87
CA GLU A 704 -10.97 38.35 -13.18
C GLU A 704 -10.58 36.95 -13.62
N ASP A 705 -9.54 36.88 -14.45
CA ASP A 705 -8.97 35.61 -14.89
C ASP A 705 -8.07 35.04 -13.79
N LEU A 706 -8.61 34.10 -13.01
CA LEU A 706 -7.92 33.49 -11.86
C LEU A 706 -6.60 32.81 -12.26
N ASN A 707 -6.43 32.36 -13.51
CA ASN A 707 -5.19 31.71 -13.96
C ASN A 707 -4.04 32.69 -14.21
N LYS A 708 -4.27 34.00 -14.19
CA LYS A 708 -3.23 35.04 -14.29
C LYS A 708 -2.71 35.52 -12.94
N LEU A 709 -3.37 35.13 -11.87
CA LEU A 709 -3.07 35.52 -10.50
C LEU A 709 -2.16 34.49 -9.84
N ASP A 710 -1.37 34.92 -8.85
CA ASP A 710 -0.67 33.98 -7.98
C ASP A 710 -1.62 33.30 -6.98
N PHE A 711 -1.12 32.34 -6.19
CA PHE A 711 -1.97 31.59 -5.26
C PHE A 711 -2.71 32.48 -4.25
N GLU A 712 -2.06 33.50 -3.70
CA GLU A 712 -2.66 34.35 -2.65
C GLU A 712 -3.67 35.30 -3.26
N GLU A 713 -3.36 35.85 -4.41
CA GLU A 713 -4.27 36.64 -5.22
C GLU A 713 -5.48 35.82 -5.68
N GLN A 714 -5.31 34.55 -6.05
CA GLN A 714 -6.40 33.64 -6.39
C GLN A 714 -7.36 33.44 -5.20
N ILE A 715 -6.84 33.08 -4.02
CA ILE A 715 -7.68 32.89 -2.82
C ILE A 715 -8.45 34.17 -2.50
N LYS A 716 -7.77 35.32 -2.60
CA LYS A 716 -8.40 36.63 -2.38
C LYS A 716 -9.49 36.91 -3.41
N ALA A 717 -9.22 36.75 -4.70
CA ALA A 717 -10.18 36.97 -5.78
C ALA A 717 -11.40 36.05 -5.65
N ILE A 718 -11.20 34.78 -5.29
CA ILE A 718 -12.29 33.82 -5.05
C ILE A 718 -13.16 34.28 -3.88
N SER A 719 -12.54 34.72 -2.79
CA SER A 719 -13.25 35.18 -1.59
C SER A 719 -14.02 36.49 -1.76
N GLN A 720 -13.62 37.32 -2.74
CA GLN A 720 -14.20 38.63 -3.01
C GLN A 720 -15.17 38.65 -4.21
N ASN A 721 -15.34 37.51 -4.89
CA ASN A 721 -16.10 37.38 -6.13
C ASN A 721 -17.61 37.60 -6.00
#